data_AF-A0A2V9J917-F1
#
_entry.id   AF-A0A2V9J917-F1
#
_cell.length_a   1.000
_cell.length_b   1.000
_cell.length_c   1.000
_cell.angle_alpha   90.00
_cell.angle_beta   90.00
_cell.angle_gamma   90.00
#
_symmetry.space_group_name_H-M   'P 1'
#
loop_
_entity.id
_entity.type
_entity.pdbx_description
1 polymer ?
#
loop_
_entity_poly.entity_id
_entity_poly.type
_entity_poly.pdbx_seq_one_letter_code
_entity_poly.pdbx_strand_id
1 'polypeptide(L)'
;MLKAILGTLCLPLAALAGAATLTIPSADGPLTIDGVINEEIWQRAAVLPVKPPEFGAPFPGAGEIRVILRGDYLCFSARIPETGRVVARSTGRDPVWWREDLVAFTVAFKAFSTTFTVTMNPLGAYSAGYAYRLAPMQAPEQSRPVLAQAMLGPDGWCAEAAIPLANIGAIGFIYAERIRAPRPDAPELRWNWPALNDRLAFRFAPGRSDVPAPQVVSRDLSAATKASVPVPEPYDSLAAELASVPRHVWTDAERKGVAADRMWDKHLRSRVLQAAVAERKDWQKVATVADWEKFRDRRLAALRRSLEPFPERTPLRAAVTRRLDYGDGFVIENVLFESRPGLVVTANFYLPAKMSGRVPAIVVVHAHHSPKAWWELQDLGMTWARTGTAVLIMDQLGAGERIQSQPWLRESYYSRYALGMQLYVAGESLMKWMVWDLMRGIDLLLERPYIDPQRIVMLGSVAGGGDPAAVTAALDERIAAVVPFNFGEAGPEEHYLEGPRPYDFDTAYPGWGEWESTRGLRRSIADQFFPWFICASVAPRHFLYSFELEWPGGVEKQPAWARYKKVFELYGKRDHLDQLDGYGPFPGPGEVTHVGVLHRQQMYPIFKRWLDIQAPAREYHNVRPESDLMCLTPQAAAERRPKTASEIAAGLARERLDAVRARRAALAPAERLASLRASLRDKLGDIEPATAVSARVLWTKPFSNFAVEAITVETEPGLGSPVMLIKPAGSSGKRLPIVLALAQGGTEAFLSGRRAELSVLLKQGVAVCLADVRGTGEIGRDRATSEAATELMLGGTALGARLKDVRTVLRYLATRPDVDAKRVVLWGDSFTDPNPRDLMLDQSLMQQPGPQTIRQADPLGSVLALMVALYENDVRAVAARGGLVSYLSMLQDRFCYVPQDVVVPGILETADVGDIVSALAPRAVLLEGLVDGRNRRSTA
;
A
#
# COMPACT_ATOMS: atom_id res chain seq x y z
N MET A 1 64.89 28.16 -31.54
CA MET A 1 66.09 28.89 -31.08
C MET A 1 65.60 30.22 -30.54
N LEU A 2 65.56 30.50 -29.24
CA LEU A 2 66.58 30.57 -28.18
C LEU A 2 66.65 32.05 -27.74
N LYS A 3 66.58 32.29 -26.42
CA LYS A 3 66.75 33.56 -25.67
C LYS A 3 65.46 34.41 -25.56
N ALA A 4 64.95 34.74 -24.38
CA ALA A 4 65.66 35.13 -23.16
C ALA A 4 65.19 34.39 -21.87
N ILE A 5 66.15 34.12 -20.98
CA ILE A 5 66.05 33.46 -19.67
C ILE A 5 66.76 34.36 -18.63
N LEU A 6 66.36 34.20 -17.35
CA LEU A 6 66.96 34.61 -16.06
C LEU A 6 66.56 36.01 -15.59
N GLY A 7 66.09 36.25 -14.36
CA GLY A 7 65.89 35.50 -13.11
C GLY A 7 65.61 36.58 -12.03
N THR A 8 64.82 36.38 -10.97
CA THR A 8 65.27 36.18 -9.56
C THR A 8 64.07 36.38 -8.61
N LEU A 9 64.17 35.75 -7.44
CA LEU A 9 63.32 35.66 -6.25
C LEU A 9 62.50 36.89 -5.77
N CYS A 10 61.40 36.55 -5.05
CA CYS A 10 60.87 37.11 -3.78
C CYS A 10 59.37 37.51 -3.78
N LEU A 11 58.63 36.84 -2.88
CA LEU A 11 57.35 37.20 -2.22
C LEU A 11 57.32 38.67 -1.70
N PRO A 12 56.20 39.22 -1.17
CA PRO A 12 54.77 38.86 -1.25
C PRO A 12 53.84 40.07 -1.53
N LEU A 13 52.54 39.85 -1.74
CA LEU A 13 51.52 40.72 -1.13
C LEU A 13 50.18 40.00 -1.06
N ALA A 14 49.81 39.65 0.16
CA ALA A 14 48.52 39.13 0.56
C ALA A 14 47.43 40.15 0.18
N ALA A 15 46.47 39.73 -0.65
CA ALA A 15 45.22 40.43 -0.79
C ALA A 15 44.30 40.03 0.38
N LEU A 16 44.16 40.95 1.33
CA LEU A 16 43.12 40.96 2.36
C LEU A 16 41.74 41.00 1.70
N ALA A 17 41.08 39.85 1.61
CA ALA A 17 39.63 39.78 1.69
C ALA A 17 39.31 39.31 3.12
N GLY A 18 38.84 40.23 3.96
CA GLY A 18 38.37 39.89 5.30
C GLY A 18 37.18 38.94 5.21
N ALA A 19 37.42 37.64 5.28
CA ALA A 19 36.37 36.67 5.50
C ALA A 19 35.67 37.05 6.81
N ALA A 20 34.36 37.30 6.76
CA ALA A 20 33.58 37.65 7.93
C ALA A 20 33.65 36.50 8.95
N THR A 21 34.50 36.65 9.98
CA THR A 21 34.62 35.67 11.05
C THR A 21 33.41 35.78 11.98
N LEU A 22 32.55 34.75 12.03
CA LEU A 22 31.43 34.72 12.98
C LEU A 22 31.96 34.61 14.42
N THR A 23 31.50 35.48 15.32
CA THR A 23 31.82 35.35 16.76
C THR A 23 30.69 34.59 17.44
N ILE A 24 30.97 33.39 17.94
CA ILE A 24 30.03 32.61 18.75
C ILE A 24 30.12 33.10 20.19
N PRO A 25 29.04 33.67 20.74
CA PRO A 25 29.02 34.22 22.09
C PRO A 25 29.17 33.13 23.14
N SER A 26 29.73 33.52 24.29
CA SER A 26 29.77 32.72 25.51
C SER A 26 28.86 33.39 26.52
N ALA A 27 27.92 32.65 27.10
CA ALA A 27 27.00 33.20 28.09
C ALA A 27 26.66 32.18 29.18
N ASP A 28 26.65 32.67 30.41
CA ASP A 28 26.13 31.93 31.56
C ASP A 28 24.65 32.28 31.79
N GLY A 29 23.90 31.29 32.27
CA GLY A 29 22.47 31.40 32.55
C GLY A 29 21.77 30.04 32.65
N PRO A 30 20.55 29.98 33.20
CA PRO A 30 19.74 28.77 33.15
C PRO A 30 19.44 28.41 31.70
N LEU A 31 19.52 27.11 31.38
CA LEU A 31 19.13 26.55 30.10
C LEU A 31 18.51 25.18 30.35
N THR A 32 17.28 25.01 29.90
CA THR A 32 16.59 23.72 29.88
C THR A 32 16.57 23.23 28.43
N ILE A 33 16.77 21.94 28.23
CA ILE A 33 16.64 21.28 26.93
C ILE A 33 15.30 20.55 26.97
N ASP A 34 14.25 21.23 26.53
CA ASP A 34 12.86 20.71 26.49
C ASP A 34 12.19 20.91 25.13
N GLY A 35 12.90 21.53 24.18
CA GLY A 35 12.40 21.83 22.85
C GLY A 35 11.61 23.15 22.79
N VAL A 36 11.62 23.97 23.84
CA VAL A 36 10.91 25.26 23.91
C VAL A 36 11.92 26.40 24.02
N ILE A 37 12.11 27.14 22.93
CA ILE A 37 13.09 28.24 22.88
C ILE A 37 12.49 29.49 23.55
N ASN A 38 12.54 29.59 24.88
CA ASN A 38 11.97 30.69 25.66
C ASN A 38 12.95 31.34 26.64
N GLU A 39 14.13 30.76 26.85
CA GLU A 39 15.13 31.26 27.78
C GLU A 39 15.90 32.48 27.24
N GLU A 40 16.23 33.41 28.13
CA GLU A 40 16.98 34.63 27.81
C GLU A 40 18.37 34.35 27.20
N ILE A 41 18.96 33.17 27.50
CA ILE A 41 20.24 32.77 26.94
C ILE A 41 20.21 32.69 25.40
N TRP A 42 19.07 32.32 24.81
CA TRP A 42 18.91 32.24 23.37
C TRP A 42 18.86 33.62 22.69
N GLN A 43 18.53 34.69 23.42
CA GLN A 43 18.58 36.06 22.90
C GLN A 43 20.03 36.56 22.71
N ARG A 44 20.97 35.96 23.45
CA ARG A 44 22.40 36.25 23.39
C ARG A 44 23.15 35.34 22.41
N ALA A 45 22.48 34.37 21.79
CA ALA A 45 23.08 33.40 20.87
C ALA A 45 23.32 33.99 19.47
N ALA A 46 24.33 33.47 18.75
CA ALA A 46 24.57 33.85 17.37
C ALA A 46 23.55 33.17 16.44
N VAL A 47 22.88 33.93 15.58
CA VAL A 47 21.96 33.41 14.56
C VAL A 47 22.76 32.91 13.35
N LEU A 48 22.47 31.69 12.90
CA LEU A 48 23.02 31.06 11.71
C LEU A 48 22.08 31.29 10.52
N PRO A 49 22.45 32.13 9.54
CA PRO A 49 21.57 32.45 8.40
C PRO A 49 21.47 31.28 7.41
N VAL A 50 20.60 30.31 7.69
CA VAL A 50 20.37 29.14 6.85
C VAL A 50 19.77 29.57 5.51
N LYS A 51 20.46 29.22 4.42
CA LYS A 51 20.04 29.62 3.07
C LYS A 51 19.25 28.49 2.41
N PRO A 52 18.20 28.83 1.62
CA PRO A 52 17.56 27.86 0.73
C PRO A 52 18.57 27.39 -0.33
N PRO A 53 18.28 26.30 -1.06
CA PRO A 53 19.05 25.98 -2.26
C PRO A 53 18.92 27.14 -3.27
N GLU A 54 19.75 27.19 -4.31
CA GLU A 54 19.84 28.27 -5.33
C GLU A 54 18.52 28.63 -6.06
N PHE A 55 17.43 27.93 -5.77
CA PHE A 55 16.09 28.16 -6.30
C PHE A 55 15.28 28.98 -5.29
N GLY A 56 14.67 30.08 -5.75
CA GLY A 56 14.01 31.11 -4.94
C GLY A 56 13.19 30.59 -3.76
N ALA A 57 13.11 31.40 -2.69
CA ALA A 57 12.66 30.99 -1.35
C ALA A 57 11.40 30.11 -1.36
N PRO A 58 11.51 28.79 -1.09
CA PRO A 58 10.35 27.93 -0.99
C PRO A 58 9.58 28.26 0.30
N PHE A 59 8.25 28.25 0.21
CA PHE A 59 7.39 28.10 1.37
C PHE A 59 7.34 26.61 1.75
N PRO A 60 7.52 26.23 3.03
CA PRO A 60 7.72 27.10 4.20
C PRO A 60 9.15 27.65 4.33
N GLY A 61 9.30 28.83 4.93
CA GLY A 61 10.59 29.52 5.07
C GLY A 61 11.61 28.75 5.92
N ALA A 62 12.91 29.05 5.78
CA ALA A 62 14.03 28.26 6.35
C ALA A 62 13.97 28.03 7.87
N GLY A 63 13.38 28.98 8.62
CA GLY A 63 13.43 29.00 10.09
C GLY A 63 14.69 29.66 10.61
N GLU A 64 14.87 29.59 11.93
CA GLU A 64 15.96 30.27 12.63
C GLU A 64 16.77 29.25 13.44
N ILE A 65 18.06 29.15 13.15
CA ILE A 65 18.99 28.32 13.91
C ILE A 65 19.95 29.24 14.67
N ARG A 66 20.20 28.96 15.96
CA ARG A 66 21.13 29.72 16.80
C ARG A 66 22.17 28.80 17.43
N VAL A 67 23.33 29.37 17.76
CA VAL A 67 24.42 28.68 18.46
C VAL A 67 25.03 29.56 19.56
N ILE A 68 25.34 28.97 20.71
CA ILE A 68 26.00 29.64 21.83
C ILE A 68 26.91 28.68 22.61
N LEU A 69 27.98 29.19 23.19
CA LEU A 69 28.81 28.45 24.14
C LEU A 69 28.31 28.70 25.57
N ARG A 70 28.06 27.63 26.33
CA ARG A 70 27.67 27.67 27.74
C ARG A 70 28.52 26.69 28.55
N GLY A 71 29.49 27.20 29.30
CA GLY A 71 30.48 26.39 30.00
C GLY A 71 31.22 25.45 29.04
N ASP A 72 31.07 24.13 29.23
CA ASP A 72 31.67 23.10 28.38
C ASP A 72 30.75 22.61 27.24
N TYR A 73 29.59 23.23 27.04
CA TYR A 73 28.60 22.81 26.06
C TYR A 73 28.46 23.80 24.92
N LEU A 74 28.49 23.29 23.69
CA LEU A 74 28.03 24.01 22.51
C LEU A 74 26.54 23.74 22.32
N CYS A 75 25.72 24.77 22.56
CA CYS A 75 24.27 24.66 22.53
C CYS A 75 23.71 25.20 21.21
N PHE A 76 22.78 24.47 20.62
CA PHE A 76 22.05 24.81 19.41
C PHE A 76 20.55 24.90 19.70
N SER A 77 19.88 25.87 19.09
CA SER A 77 18.43 25.93 19.02
C SER A 77 17.99 26.07 17.57
N ALA A 78 16.88 25.44 17.19
CA ALA A 78 16.26 25.59 15.88
C ALA A 78 14.77 25.85 16.03
N ARG A 79 14.28 26.97 15.49
CA ARG A 79 12.86 27.29 15.36
C ARG A 79 12.46 27.13 13.90
N ILE A 80 11.71 26.07 13.60
CA ILE A 80 11.42 25.64 12.25
C ILE A 80 9.94 25.90 11.94
N PRO A 81 9.60 26.90 11.11
CA PRO A 81 8.22 27.14 10.71
C PRO A 81 7.76 26.03 9.76
N GLU A 82 6.61 25.45 10.07
CA GLU A 82 5.94 24.44 9.26
C GLU A 82 4.45 24.50 9.64
N THR A 83 3.70 25.36 8.96
CA THR A 83 2.23 25.46 9.10
C THR A 83 1.51 24.30 8.41
N GLY A 84 2.26 23.45 7.70
CA GLY A 84 1.81 22.22 7.05
C GLY A 84 2.10 20.99 7.89
N ARG A 85 2.07 19.81 7.25
CA ARG A 85 2.29 18.53 7.94
C ARG A 85 3.77 18.19 8.07
N VAL A 86 4.25 18.06 9.31
CA VAL A 86 5.58 17.49 9.62
C VAL A 86 5.63 15.98 9.35
N VAL A 87 6.80 15.45 8.98
CA VAL A 87 7.05 14.01 8.85
C VAL A 87 8.15 13.62 9.80
N ALA A 88 7.77 12.94 10.88
CA ALA A 88 8.65 12.48 11.92
C ALA A 88 8.10 11.16 12.44
N ARG A 89 8.98 10.20 12.70
CA ARG A 89 8.64 8.78 12.87
C ARG A 89 9.43 8.17 14.00
N SER A 90 10.70 8.52 14.05
CA SER A 90 11.62 8.06 15.06
C SER A 90 11.28 8.71 16.39
N THR A 91 11.38 7.93 17.48
CA THR A 91 11.36 8.43 18.86
C THR A 91 12.56 7.85 19.60
N GLY A 92 13.05 8.52 20.64
CA GLY A 92 14.18 8.03 21.42
C GLY A 92 15.55 8.30 20.78
N ARG A 93 16.57 7.55 21.20
CA ARG A 93 17.98 7.79 20.86
C ARG A 93 18.50 6.83 19.79
N ASP A 94 19.30 7.36 18.87
CA ASP A 94 19.96 6.67 17.75
C ASP A 94 19.03 5.87 16.82
N PRO A 95 17.95 6.49 16.30
CA PRO A 95 17.05 5.84 15.37
C PRO A 95 17.67 5.68 13.97
N VAL A 96 17.08 4.78 13.17
CA VAL A 96 17.37 4.67 11.74
C VAL A 96 16.50 5.67 10.98
N TRP A 97 17.09 6.79 10.56
CA TRP A 97 16.39 7.84 9.83
C TRP A 97 15.88 7.35 8.46
N TRP A 98 14.60 7.57 8.17
CA TRP A 98 14.06 7.33 6.82
C TRP A 98 13.05 8.40 6.40
N ARG A 99 13.53 9.36 5.59
CA ARG A 99 12.74 10.46 5.00
C ARG A 99 11.90 11.19 6.04
N GLU A 100 12.57 11.75 7.05
CA GLU A 100 11.97 12.58 8.10
C GLU A 100 12.36 14.05 7.93
N ASP A 101 11.54 14.94 8.49
CA ASP A 101 11.92 16.31 8.75
C ASP A 101 12.97 16.29 9.85
N LEU A 102 14.11 16.90 9.59
CA LEU A 102 15.26 16.84 10.46
C LEU A 102 15.89 18.22 10.60
N VAL A 103 16.54 18.41 11.73
CA VAL A 103 17.60 19.40 11.88
C VAL A 103 18.87 18.65 12.25
N ALA A 104 19.97 19.01 11.60
CA ALA A 104 21.27 18.42 11.87
C ALA A 104 22.28 19.52 12.22
N PHE A 105 22.98 19.35 13.34
CA PHE A 105 24.06 20.21 13.81
C PHE A 105 25.36 19.42 13.73
N THR A 106 26.32 19.89 12.94
CA THR A 106 27.58 19.18 12.70
C THR A 106 28.79 20.03 13.11
N VAL A 107 29.70 19.43 13.86
CA VAL A 107 30.96 20.02 14.33
C VAL A 107 32.12 19.24 13.72
N ALA A 108 33.01 19.91 12.97
CA ALA A 108 34.19 19.30 12.35
C ALA A 108 35.47 19.70 13.09
N PHE A 109 36.36 18.74 13.40
CA PHE A 109 37.58 18.99 14.17
C PHE A 109 38.82 19.13 13.28
N LYS A 110 39.72 20.10 13.58
CA LYS A 110 40.94 20.45 12.84
C LYS A 110 41.97 19.32 12.76
N ALA A 111 42.07 18.50 13.81
CA ALA A 111 43.19 17.58 13.99
C ALA A 111 42.97 16.16 13.41
N PHE A 112 41.73 15.76 13.06
CA PHE A 112 41.40 14.35 12.83
C PHE A 112 40.50 14.05 11.62
N SER A 113 40.24 15.02 10.71
CA SER A 113 39.34 14.81 9.55
C SER A 113 37.99 14.14 9.91
N THR A 114 37.50 14.38 11.13
CA THR A 114 36.31 13.72 11.69
C THR A 114 35.25 14.77 12.02
N THR A 115 34.00 14.45 11.74
CA THR A 115 32.82 15.25 12.09
C THR A 115 31.99 14.56 13.17
N PHE A 116 31.42 15.35 14.09
CA PHE A 116 30.41 14.90 15.05
C PHE A 116 29.08 15.57 14.71
N THR A 117 28.03 14.77 14.52
CA THR A 117 26.71 15.26 14.10
C THR A 117 25.66 14.88 15.13
N VAL A 118 24.82 15.85 15.51
CA VAL A 118 23.57 15.63 16.23
C VAL A 118 22.43 15.90 15.26
N THR A 119 21.61 14.89 15.00
CA THR A 119 20.44 14.99 14.13
C THR A 119 19.19 14.76 14.95
N MET A 120 18.15 15.57 14.73
CA MET A 120 16.91 15.54 15.51
C MET A 120 15.68 15.70 14.61
N ASN A 121 14.56 15.07 15.00
CA ASN A 121 13.27 15.21 14.32
C ASN A 121 12.24 16.00 15.17
N PRO A 122 11.09 16.40 14.60
CA PRO A 122 10.00 17.07 15.32
C PRO A 122 9.42 16.33 16.54
N LEU A 123 9.62 15.01 16.66
CA LEU A 123 9.13 14.20 17.79
C LEU A 123 10.17 14.04 18.91
N GLY A 124 11.32 14.70 18.79
CA GLY A 124 12.38 14.65 19.80
C GLY A 124 13.24 13.39 19.74
N ALA A 125 13.12 12.56 18.70
CA ALA A 125 14.17 11.58 18.42
C ALA A 125 15.45 12.29 18.03
N TYR A 126 16.58 11.71 18.45
CA TYR A 126 17.88 12.20 18.05
C TYR A 126 18.92 11.09 17.90
N SER A 127 19.89 11.32 17.03
CA SER A 127 21.10 10.49 16.90
C SER A 127 22.31 11.40 17.06
N ALA A 128 23.33 10.92 17.76
CA ALA A 128 24.57 11.67 17.94
C ALA A 128 25.78 10.77 17.70
N GLY A 129 26.68 11.15 16.80
CA GLY A 129 27.85 10.32 16.51
C GLY A 129 28.83 10.89 15.50
N TYR A 130 29.97 10.20 15.36
CA TYR A 130 31.00 10.53 14.38
C TYR A 130 30.73 9.88 13.01
N ALA A 131 31.14 10.51 11.91
CA ALA A 131 31.05 9.91 10.58
C ALA A 131 31.99 8.70 10.44
N TYR A 132 31.55 7.65 9.73
CA TYR A 132 32.03 6.24 9.64
C TYR A 132 31.36 5.26 10.61
N ARG A 133 30.24 4.65 10.17
CA ARG A 133 29.68 3.41 10.75
C ARG A 133 29.68 2.30 9.70
N LEU A 134 30.84 1.69 9.47
CA LEU A 134 30.94 0.30 9.04
C LEU A 134 31.56 -0.46 10.23
N ALA A 135 30.73 -1.22 10.95
CA ALA A 135 31.06 -2.03 12.15
C ALA A 135 31.42 -1.26 13.45
N PRO A 136 31.18 -1.85 14.65
CA PRO A 136 31.37 -1.17 15.93
C PRO A 136 32.85 -1.19 16.34
N MET A 137 33.60 -0.12 16.05
CA MET A 137 34.71 0.25 16.93
C MET A 137 34.13 0.99 18.13
N GLN A 138 34.53 0.58 19.34
CA GLN A 138 34.13 1.24 20.59
C GLN A 138 34.43 2.73 20.47
N ALA A 139 33.39 3.56 20.45
CA ALA A 139 33.53 5.00 20.52
C ALA A 139 34.30 5.34 21.81
N PRO A 140 35.28 6.26 21.79
CA PRO A 140 35.90 6.72 23.02
C PRO A 140 34.80 7.22 23.97
N GLU A 141 34.78 6.71 25.20
CA GLU A 141 33.80 7.07 26.23
C GLU A 141 33.70 8.59 26.34
N GLN A 142 32.60 9.15 25.86
CA GLN A 142 32.23 10.52 26.22
C GLN A 142 31.82 10.47 27.70
N SER A 143 32.57 11.15 28.56
CA SER A 143 32.28 11.23 30.00
C SER A 143 30.97 11.99 30.32
N ARG A 144 30.39 12.69 29.34
CA ARG A 144 29.11 13.42 29.45
C ARG A 144 28.25 13.18 28.20
N PRO A 145 26.92 12.95 28.32
CA PRO A 145 26.04 12.70 27.18
C PRO A 145 25.66 13.98 26.42
N VAL A 146 25.36 13.84 25.13
CA VAL A 146 24.61 14.85 24.35
C VAL A 146 23.20 14.96 24.90
N LEU A 147 22.72 16.18 25.07
CA LEU A 147 21.36 16.48 25.49
C LEU A 147 20.58 17.02 24.29
N ALA A 148 19.38 16.51 24.03
CA ALA A 148 18.59 16.91 22.88
C ALA A 148 17.08 16.71 23.12
N GLN A 149 16.26 17.70 22.78
CA GLN A 149 14.78 17.65 22.79
C GLN A 149 14.15 18.50 21.69
N ALA A 150 12.96 18.12 21.22
CA ALA A 150 12.18 18.88 20.26
C ALA A 150 10.71 18.98 20.69
N MET A 151 10.05 20.06 20.27
CA MET A 151 8.63 20.30 20.49
C MET A 151 7.92 20.65 19.19
N LEU A 152 6.88 19.90 18.87
CA LEU A 152 5.94 20.23 17.80
C LEU A 152 4.85 21.18 18.32
N GLY A 153 4.62 22.27 17.59
CA GLY A 153 3.56 23.24 17.84
C GLY A 153 2.67 23.44 16.61
N PRO A 154 1.64 24.33 16.70
CA PRO A 154 0.65 24.52 15.63
C PRO A 154 1.23 25.15 14.35
N ASP A 155 2.28 25.96 14.46
CA ASP A 155 2.88 26.71 13.34
C ASP A 155 4.28 26.20 12.93
N GLY A 156 4.69 25.05 13.47
CA GLY A 156 6.01 24.48 13.23
C GLY A 156 6.55 23.73 14.44
N TRP A 157 7.86 23.54 14.49
CA TRP A 157 8.51 22.81 15.58
C TRP A 157 9.81 23.46 15.99
N CYS A 158 10.20 23.23 17.23
CA CYS A 158 11.45 23.72 17.81
C CYS A 158 12.32 22.54 18.24
N ALA A 159 13.63 22.72 18.24
CA ALA A 159 14.59 21.74 18.71
C ALA A 159 15.75 22.42 19.45
N GLU A 160 16.25 21.76 20.48
CA GLU A 160 17.38 22.20 21.29
C GLU A 160 18.37 21.05 21.48
N ALA A 161 19.66 21.33 21.35
CA ALA A 161 20.72 20.38 21.60
C ALA A 161 21.88 21.02 22.36
N ALA A 162 22.48 20.29 23.30
CA ALA A 162 23.70 20.68 23.99
C ALA A 162 24.77 19.60 23.78
N ILE A 163 25.85 19.96 23.08
CA ILE A 163 26.97 19.06 22.74
C ILE A 163 28.13 19.31 23.72
N PRO A 164 28.53 18.32 24.54
CA PRO A 164 29.69 18.48 25.43
C PRO A 164 30.99 18.53 24.61
N LEU A 165 31.87 19.48 24.95
CA LEU A 165 33.13 19.71 24.26
C LEU A 165 34.33 19.42 25.17
N ALA A 166 35.15 18.42 24.81
CA ALA A 166 36.41 18.14 25.51
C ALA A 166 37.55 19.11 25.13
N ASN A 167 37.60 19.56 23.87
CA ASN A 167 38.60 20.51 23.38
C ASN A 167 37.99 21.46 22.33
N ILE A 168 37.48 22.59 22.80
CA ILE A 168 36.87 23.61 21.96
C ILE A 168 37.83 24.23 20.92
N GLY A 169 39.13 24.31 21.25
CA GLY A 169 40.17 24.84 20.36
C GLY A 169 40.44 23.95 19.13
N ALA A 170 40.05 22.67 19.21
CA ALA A 170 40.17 21.72 18.12
C ALA A 170 39.05 21.83 17.08
N ILE A 171 37.99 22.62 17.30
CA ILE A 171 36.90 22.77 16.32
C ILE A 171 37.40 23.61 15.13
N GLY A 172 37.21 23.06 13.93
CA GLY A 172 37.54 23.67 12.65
C GLY A 172 36.36 24.36 11.99
N PHE A 173 35.21 23.67 11.90
CA PHE A 173 34.01 24.16 11.21
C PHE A 173 32.72 23.75 11.94
N ILE A 174 31.66 24.53 11.75
CA ILE A 174 30.30 24.23 12.23
C ILE A 174 29.36 24.30 11.03
N TYR A 175 28.47 23.31 10.92
CA TYR A 175 27.42 23.26 9.91
C TYR A 175 26.05 23.05 10.57
N ALA A 176 25.02 23.64 9.99
CA ALA A 176 23.64 23.40 10.36
C ALA A 176 22.81 23.11 9.10
N GLU A 177 21.99 22.08 9.14
CA GLU A 177 21.10 21.69 8.05
C GLU A 177 19.66 21.55 8.57
N ARG A 178 18.69 22.06 7.81
CA ARG A 178 17.29 21.65 7.91
C ARG A 178 16.96 20.77 6.72
N ILE A 179 16.31 19.64 6.98
CA ILE A 179 15.76 18.76 5.96
C ILE A 179 14.24 18.74 6.16
N ARG A 180 13.49 18.99 5.09
CA ARG A 180 12.04 18.76 5.02
C ARG A 180 11.81 17.60 4.07
N ALA A 181 11.29 16.50 4.60
CA ALA A 181 11.04 15.28 3.84
C ALA A 181 10.07 15.53 2.67
N PRO A 182 10.06 14.67 1.64
CA PRO A 182 9.16 14.81 0.50
C PRO A 182 7.68 14.65 0.90
N ARG A 183 6.79 15.31 0.18
CA ARG A 183 5.32 15.31 0.32
C ARG A 183 4.66 15.24 -1.07
N PRO A 184 3.36 14.91 -1.17
CA PRO A 184 2.66 14.86 -2.46
C PRO A 184 2.67 16.20 -3.21
N ASP A 185 2.75 17.31 -2.48
CA ASP A 185 2.71 18.69 -2.98
C ASP A 185 4.10 19.30 -3.20
N ALA A 186 5.16 18.72 -2.63
CA ALA A 186 6.52 19.25 -2.74
C ALA A 186 7.59 18.16 -2.51
N PRO A 187 8.70 18.14 -3.27
CA PRO A 187 9.80 17.19 -3.05
C PRO A 187 10.57 17.50 -1.76
N GLU A 188 11.62 16.73 -1.47
CA GLU A 188 12.52 17.00 -0.34
C GLU A 188 13.18 18.37 -0.50
N LEU A 189 13.18 19.16 0.58
CA LEU A 189 13.80 20.49 0.62
C LEU A 189 14.89 20.51 1.69
N ARG A 190 16.03 21.14 1.38
CA ARG A 190 17.18 21.24 2.28
C ARG A 190 17.67 22.67 2.39
N TRP A 191 17.90 23.15 3.60
CA TRP A 191 18.50 24.45 3.87
C TRP A 191 19.82 24.24 4.61
N ASN A 192 20.86 24.96 4.21
CA ASN A 192 22.22 24.78 4.74
C ASN A 192 22.82 26.08 5.27
N TRP A 193 23.60 25.97 6.34
CA TRP A 193 24.53 27.00 6.79
C TRP A 193 25.89 26.41 7.22
N PRO A 194 27.03 26.95 6.74
CA PRO A 194 27.15 27.83 5.56
C PRO A 194 26.60 27.12 4.28
N ALA A 195 26.64 27.76 3.11
CA ALA A 195 26.10 27.13 1.90
C ALA A 195 26.81 25.80 1.59
N LEU A 196 26.18 24.95 0.77
CA LEU A 196 26.73 23.63 0.44
C LEU A 196 28.14 23.79 -0.17
N ASN A 197 29.16 23.23 0.49
CA ASN A 197 30.60 23.33 0.18
C ASN A 197 31.31 24.63 0.61
N ASP A 198 30.62 25.59 1.22
CA ASP A 198 31.25 26.77 1.81
C ASP A 198 31.90 26.44 3.15
N ARG A 199 32.97 27.19 3.47
CA ARG A 199 33.64 27.12 4.77
C ARG A 199 33.73 28.51 5.36
N LEU A 200 33.09 28.72 6.51
CA LEU A 200 33.13 29.99 7.23
C LEU A 200 34.03 29.90 8.46
N ALA A 201 34.94 30.86 8.62
CA ALA A 201 35.73 30.99 9.83
C ALA A 201 34.87 31.50 11.00
N PHE A 202 35.10 30.99 12.20
CA PHE A 202 34.44 31.45 13.41
C PHE A 202 35.43 31.52 14.59
N ARG A 203 35.06 32.27 15.64
CA ARG A 203 35.79 32.36 16.91
C ARG A 203 34.82 32.32 18.08
N PHE A 204 35.24 31.77 19.21
CA PHE A 204 34.47 31.83 20.45
C PHE A 204 34.79 33.12 21.22
N ALA A 205 33.78 33.72 21.85
CA ALA A 205 33.99 34.83 22.77
C ALA A 205 34.78 34.37 24.01
N PRO A 206 35.67 35.21 24.57
CA PRO A 206 36.41 34.88 25.78
C PRO A 206 35.49 34.80 27.00
N GLY A 207 35.75 33.83 27.89
CA GLY A 207 34.96 33.57 29.10
C GLY A 207 34.48 32.12 29.14
N ARG A 208 35.16 31.28 29.92
CA ARG A 208 34.74 29.91 30.22
C ARG A 208 34.45 29.86 31.71
N SER A 209 33.24 29.44 32.04
CA SER A 209 32.73 29.36 33.41
C SER A 209 32.42 27.91 33.70
N ASP A 210 32.76 27.42 34.90
CA ASP A 210 32.41 26.07 35.33
C ASP A 210 30.94 26.04 35.77
N VAL A 211 30.04 25.87 34.78
CA VAL A 211 28.59 25.86 34.97
C VAL A 211 28.07 24.43 34.84
N PRO A 212 27.14 23.98 35.71
CA PRO A 212 26.56 22.64 35.60
C PRO A 212 25.88 22.39 34.25
N ALA A 213 25.77 21.10 33.88
CA ALA A 213 25.09 20.67 32.66
C ALA A 213 23.67 21.25 32.56
N PRO A 214 23.19 21.57 31.34
CA PRO A 214 21.79 21.96 31.14
C PRO A 214 20.82 20.90 31.69
N GLN A 215 19.67 21.35 32.20
CA GLN A 215 18.59 20.42 32.59
C GLN A 215 17.93 19.85 31.33
N VAL A 216 17.40 18.63 31.37
CA VAL A 216 16.64 18.02 30.27
C VAL A 216 15.29 17.57 30.78
N VAL A 217 14.22 17.89 30.04
CA VAL A 217 12.86 17.42 30.33
C VAL A 217 12.39 16.56 29.15
N SER A 218 12.27 15.24 29.36
CA SER A 218 11.72 14.34 28.34
C SER A 218 10.20 14.25 28.44
N ARG A 219 9.50 14.27 27.30
CA ARG A 219 8.04 14.05 27.25
C ARG A 219 7.72 12.62 26.79
N ASP A 220 6.77 11.99 27.46
CA ASP A 220 6.19 10.71 27.04
C ASP A 220 5.05 10.96 26.04
N LEU A 221 5.34 10.74 24.75
CA LEU A 221 4.37 10.90 23.67
C LEU A 221 3.34 9.76 23.61
N SER A 222 3.48 8.71 24.42
CA SER A 222 2.53 7.58 24.47
C SER A 222 1.32 7.83 25.37
N ALA A 223 1.32 8.91 26.16
CA ALA A 223 0.29 9.20 27.17
C ALA A 223 -1.02 9.81 26.61
N ALA A 224 -1.19 9.89 25.28
CA ALA A 224 -2.41 10.40 24.66
C ALA A 224 -3.57 9.39 24.74
N THR A 225 -4.42 9.57 25.76
CA THR A 225 -5.81 9.07 25.89
C THR A 225 -6.02 7.56 25.96
N LYS A 226 -5.84 6.99 27.16
CA LYS A 226 -6.74 5.93 27.63
C LYS A 226 -8.07 6.57 27.99
N ALA A 227 -9.03 6.59 27.07
CA ALA A 227 -10.41 6.83 27.43
C ALA A 227 -10.87 5.63 28.27
N SER A 228 -11.01 5.83 29.58
CA SER A 228 -11.65 4.87 30.47
C SER A 228 -13.12 4.77 30.05
N VAL A 229 -13.51 3.63 29.50
CA VAL A 229 -14.92 3.30 29.32
C VAL A 229 -15.55 3.23 30.71
N PRO A 230 -16.62 4.00 30.99
CA PRO A 230 -17.34 3.84 32.24
C PRO A 230 -17.94 2.43 32.26
N VAL A 231 -17.55 1.63 33.24
CA VAL A 231 -18.24 0.38 33.56
C VAL A 231 -19.60 0.76 34.14
N PRO A 232 -20.73 0.37 33.53
CA PRO A 232 -22.02 0.51 34.20
C PRO A 232 -22.15 -0.62 35.24
N GLU A 233 -22.37 -0.23 36.49
CA GLU A 233 -22.97 -1.04 37.55
C GLU A 233 -24.40 -0.50 37.79
N PRO A 234 -25.40 -1.31 38.21
CA PRO A 234 -25.27 -2.64 38.78
C PRO A 234 -25.78 -3.76 37.87
N TYR A 235 -25.21 -4.94 38.12
CA TYR A 235 -25.55 -6.22 37.54
C TYR A 235 -27.05 -6.51 37.44
N ASP A 236 -27.56 -6.46 36.21
CA ASP A 236 -28.75 -7.21 35.83
C ASP A 236 -28.41 -8.71 35.91
N SER A 237 -29.13 -9.47 36.74
CA SER A 237 -28.89 -10.91 36.89
C SER A 237 -28.93 -11.66 35.56
N LEU A 238 -29.77 -11.19 34.61
CA LEU A 238 -29.82 -11.77 33.27
C LEU A 238 -28.55 -11.48 32.45
N ALA A 239 -27.98 -10.28 32.56
CA ALA A 239 -26.72 -9.92 31.90
C ALA A 239 -25.53 -10.66 32.53
N ALA A 240 -25.61 -10.98 33.82
CA ALA A 240 -24.67 -11.86 34.51
C ALA A 240 -24.73 -13.29 33.95
N GLU A 241 -25.94 -13.85 33.82
CA GLU A 241 -26.16 -15.18 33.25
C GLU A 241 -25.71 -15.25 31.78
N LEU A 242 -25.97 -14.21 30.97
CA LEU A 242 -25.47 -14.12 29.60
C LEU A 242 -23.94 -14.19 29.51
N ALA A 243 -23.21 -13.72 30.52
CA ALA A 243 -21.75 -13.83 30.57
C ALA A 243 -21.25 -15.28 30.73
N SER A 244 -22.12 -16.17 31.22
CA SER A 244 -21.82 -17.60 31.40
C SER A 244 -22.21 -18.46 30.18
N VAL A 245 -22.87 -17.86 29.18
CA VAL A 245 -23.19 -18.55 27.92
C VAL A 245 -21.88 -18.93 27.22
N PRO A 246 -21.73 -20.18 26.74
CA PRO A 246 -20.58 -20.56 25.92
C PRO A 246 -20.41 -19.59 24.74
N ARG A 247 -19.18 -19.20 24.44
CA ARG A 247 -18.90 -18.23 23.36
C ARG A 247 -18.90 -18.84 21.97
N HIS A 248 -18.82 -20.17 21.90
CA HIS A 248 -18.71 -20.94 20.66
C HIS A 248 -19.86 -21.94 20.57
N VAL A 249 -20.37 -22.13 19.36
CA VAL A 249 -21.40 -23.10 19.00
C VAL A 249 -20.81 -24.50 18.98
N TRP A 250 -19.63 -24.68 18.41
CA TRP A 250 -18.92 -25.95 18.47
C TRP A 250 -18.00 -26.01 19.69
N THR A 251 -17.82 -27.22 20.21
CA THR A 251 -16.73 -27.52 21.14
C THR A 251 -15.39 -27.42 20.43
N ASP A 252 -14.28 -27.24 21.17
CA ASP A 252 -12.94 -27.19 20.58
C ASP A 252 -12.59 -28.44 19.73
N ALA A 253 -13.07 -29.61 20.17
CA ALA A 253 -12.90 -30.87 19.43
C ALA A 253 -13.68 -30.86 18.11
N GLU A 254 -14.92 -30.38 18.11
CA GLU A 254 -15.73 -30.24 16.89
C GLU A 254 -15.16 -29.19 15.94
N ARG A 255 -14.73 -28.02 16.45
CA ARG A 255 -14.07 -26.96 15.66
C ARG A 255 -12.85 -27.50 14.94
N LYS A 256 -12.01 -28.28 15.64
CA LYS A 256 -10.85 -28.95 15.06
C LYS A 256 -11.27 -29.98 14.00
N GLY A 257 -12.32 -30.77 14.27
CA GLY A 257 -12.84 -31.79 13.36
C GLY A 257 -13.38 -31.20 12.05
N VAL A 258 -14.11 -30.09 12.11
CA VAL A 258 -14.63 -29.39 10.91
C VAL A 258 -13.62 -28.41 10.30
N ALA A 259 -12.48 -28.21 10.96
CA ALA A 259 -11.49 -27.17 10.64
C ALA A 259 -12.16 -25.79 10.46
N ALA A 260 -12.89 -25.35 11.48
CA ALA A 260 -13.73 -24.13 11.47
C ALA A 260 -12.99 -22.90 10.92
N ASP A 261 -11.74 -22.70 11.31
CA ASP A 261 -10.89 -21.59 10.89
C ASP A 261 -10.42 -21.67 9.43
N ARG A 262 -10.49 -22.84 8.80
CA ARG A 262 -10.10 -23.10 7.39
C ARG A 262 -11.28 -23.46 6.50
N MET A 263 -12.49 -23.40 7.01
CA MET A 263 -13.66 -23.89 6.31
C MET A 263 -13.89 -23.13 4.98
N TRP A 264 -13.78 -21.80 5.01
CA TRP A 264 -13.91 -20.96 3.82
C TRP A 264 -12.75 -21.17 2.84
N ASP A 265 -11.49 -21.20 3.32
CA ASP A 265 -10.31 -21.52 2.50
C ASP A 265 -10.46 -22.88 1.78
N LYS A 266 -10.87 -23.94 2.49
CA LYS A 266 -11.11 -25.26 1.88
C LYS A 266 -12.18 -25.22 0.79
N HIS A 267 -13.29 -24.50 1.04
CA HIS A 267 -14.35 -24.33 0.06
C HIS A 267 -13.85 -23.61 -1.20
N LEU A 268 -13.07 -22.53 -1.02
CA LEU A 268 -12.44 -21.80 -2.11
C LEU A 268 -11.46 -22.68 -2.89
N ARG A 269 -10.56 -23.42 -2.22
CA ARG A 269 -9.63 -24.36 -2.87
C ARG A 269 -10.34 -25.39 -3.74
N SER A 270 -11.49 -25.91 -3.29
CA SER A 270 -12.33 -26.81 -4.08
C SER A 270 -12.82 -26.15 -5.38
N ARG A 271 -13.35 -24.92 -5.29
CA ARG A 271 -13.81 -24.16 -6.47
C ARG A 271 -12.67 -23.81 -7.43
N VAL A 272 -11.51 -23.44 -6.91
CA VAL A 272 -10.30 -23.17 -7.71
C VAL A 272 -9.86 -24.43 -8.45
N LEU A 273 -9.82 -25.58 -7.77
CA LEU A 273 -9.47 -26.86 -8.39
C LEU A 273 -10.47 -27.26 -9.49
N GLN A 274 -11.77 -27.05 -9.28
CA GLN A 274 -12.79 -27.30 -10.30
C GLN A 274 -12.55 -26.45 -11.56
N ALA A 275 -12.22 -25.16 -11.39
CA ALA A 275 -11.90 -24.27 -12.51
C ALA A 275 -10.62 -24.72 -13.26
N ALA A 276 -9.59 -25.15 -12.53
CA ALA A 276 -8.35 -25.68 -13.09
C ALA A 276 -8.57 -26.98 -13.88
N VAL A 277 -9.38 -27.90 -13.35
CA VAL A 277 -9.76 -29.14 -14.05
C VAL A 277 -10.57 -28.86 -15.31
N ALA A 278 -11.47 -27.87 -15.27
CA ALA A 278 -12.24 -27.45 -16.44
C ALA A 278 -11.34 -26.83 -17.52
N GLU A 279 -10.37 -26.00 -17.13
CA GLU A 279 -9.36 -25.44 -18.05
C GLU A 279 -8.53 -26.55 -18.69
N ARG A 280 -8.04 -27.51 -17.89
CA ARG A 280 -7.25 -28.65 -18.39
C ARG A 280 -7.99 -29.43 -19.47
N LYS A 281 -9.29 -29.69 -19.27
CA LYS A 281 -10.14 -30.39 -20.26
C LYS A 281 -10.25 -29.61 -21.58
N ASP A 282 -10.25 -28.28 -21.54
CA ASP A 282 -10.23 -27.46 -22.75
C ASP A 282 -8.84 -27.44 -23.39
N TRP A 283 -7.79 -27.34 -22.59
CA TRP A 283 -6.40 -27.35 -23.04
C TRP A 283 -6.01 -28.66 -23.75
N GLN A 284 -6.51 -29.79 -23.28
CA GLN A 284 -6.28 -31.11 -23.90
C GLN A 284 -6.83 -31.20 -25.34
N LYS A 285 -7.76 -30.33 -25.73
CA LYS A 285 -8.32 -30.28 -27.09
C LYS A 285 -7.47 -29.46 -28.05
N VAL A 286 -6.48 -28.70 -27.56
CA VAL A 286 -5.65 -27.83 -28.39
C VAL A 286 -4.63 -28.68 -29.14
N ALA A 287 -4.80 -28.85 -30.45
CA ALA A 287 -3.85 -29.60 -31.30
C ALA A 287 -3.40 -28.81 -32.53
N THR A 288 -4.14 -27.76 -32.91
CA THR A 288 -3.84 -26.89 -34.06
C THR A 288 -3.79 -25.42 -33.65
N VAL A 289 -3.27 -24.56 -34.53
CA VAL A 289 -3.33 -23.10 -34.34
C VAL A 289 -4.77 -22.63 -34.15
N ALA A 290 -5.72 -23.14 -34.94
CA ALA A 290 -7.13 -22.78 -34.81
C ALA A 290 -7.72 -23.15 -33.44
N ASP A 291 -7.36 -24.31 -32.89
CA ASP A 291 -7.80 -24.69 -31.54
C ASP A 291 -7.20 -23.78 -30.46
N TRP A 292 -5.92 -23.42 -30.61
CA TRP A 292 -5.26 -22.47 -29.72
C TRP A 292 -5.91 -21.09 -29.80
N GLU A 293 -6.18 -20.57 -30.98
CA GLU A 293 -6.80 -19.26 -31.16
C GLU A 293 -8.21 -19.23 -30.57
N LYS A 294 -9.00 -20.30 -30.76
CA LYS A 294 -10.29 -20.45 -30.08
C LYS A 294 -10.16 -20.51 -28.56
N PHE A 295 -9.14 -21.22 -28.04
CA PHE A 295 -8.84 -21.27 -26.61
C PHE A 295 -8.42 -19.90 -26.06
N ARG A 296 -7.62 -19.16 -26.84
CA ARG A 296 -7.02 -17.86 -26.51
C ARG A 296 -8.04 -16.74 -26.55
N ASP A 297 -8.75 -16.59 -27.66
CA ASP A 297 -9.57 -15.41 -27.93
C ASP A 297 -10.69 -15.26 -26.90
N ARG A 298 -11.29 -16.38 -26.47
CA ARG A 298 -12.29 -16.38 -25.39
C ARG A 298 -11.72 -15.80 -24.08
N ARG A 299 -10.52 -16.20 -23.70
CA ARG A 299 -9.86 -15.83 -22.44
C ARG A 299 -9.23 -14.45 -22.51
N LEU A 300 -8.65 -14.07 -23.65
CA LEU A 300 -8.14 -12.73 -23.90
C LEU A 300 -9.28 -11.71 -23.92
N ALA A 301 -10.43 -12.05 -24.51
CA ALA A 301 -11.64 -11.22 -24.42
C ALA A 301 -12.14 -11.08 -22.98
N ALA A 302 -12.00 -12.12 -22.14
CA ALA A 302 -12.34 -12.03 -20.72
C ALA A 302 -11.36 -11.15 -19.93
N LEU A 303 -10.06 -11.27 -20.19
CA LEU A 303 -9.05 -10.36 -19.63
C LEU A 303 -9.35 -8.90 -20.01
N ARG A 304 -9.65 -8.64 -21.29
CA ARG A 304 -10.09 -7.31 -21.77
C ARG A 304 -11.31 -6.81 -21.01
N ARG A 305 -12.38 -7.60 -20.89
CA ARG A 305 -13.58 -7.22 -20.11
C ARG A 305 -13.31 -6.94 -18.63
N SER A 306 -12.23 -7.50 -18.05
CA SER A 306 -11.86 -7.26 -16.65
C SER A 306 -11.17 -5.89 -16.45
N LEU A 307 -10.65 -5.28 -17.53
CA LEU A 307 -9.86 -4.04 -17.49
C LEU A 307 -10.46 -2.90 -18.32
N GLU A 308 -11.24 -3.19 -19.35
CA GLU A 308 -11.88 -2.21 -20.23
C GLU A 308 -13.18 -1.65 -19.64
N PRO A 309 -13.61 -0.45 -20.06
CA PRO A 309 -12.98 0.42 -21.04
C PRO A 309 -11.75 1.14 -20.49
N PHE A 310 -10.69 1.23 -21.28
CA PHE A 310 -9.58 2.15 -21.00
C PHE A 310 -10.00 3.60 -21.27
N PRO A 311 -9.36 4.59 -20.62
CA PRO A 311 -9.58 6.00 -20.94
C PRO A 311 -9.28 6.31 -22.42
N GLU A 312 -9.82 7.42 -22.92
CA GLU A 312 -9.38 7.94 -24.22
C GLU A 312 -7.91 8.40 -24.14
N ARG A 313 -7.15 8.19 -25.23
CA ARG A 313 -5.79 8.72 -25.35
C ARG A 313 -5.86 10.26 -25.47
N THR A 314 -5.45 10.94 -24.41
CA THR A 314 -5.31 12.41 -24.36
C THR A 314 -3.86 12.82 -24.63
N PRO A 315 -3.53 14.06 -25.05
CA PRO A 315 -2.14 14.47 -25.25
C PRO A 315 -1.28 14.17 -24.02
N LEU A 316 -0.10 13.57 -24.20
CA LEU A 316 0.78 13.18 -23.07
C LEU A 316 1.29 14.38 -22.27
N ARG A 317 1.30 15.58 -22.86
CA ARG A 317 1.88 16.81 -22.27
C ARG A 317 3.28 16.56 -21.70
N ALA A 318 4.06 15.73 -22.39
CA ALA A 318 5.38 15.29 -21.94
C ALA A 318 6.36 16.47 -21.84
N ALA A 319 7.17 16.50 -20.79
CA ALA A 319 8.22 17.49 -20.59
C ALA A 319 9.47 16.82 -20.01
N VAL A 320 10.63 17.25 -20.49
CA VAL A 320 11.93 16.88 -19.91
C VAL A 320 12.25 17.93 -18.84
N THR A 321 12.27 17.53 -17.57
CA THR A 321 12.58 18.44 -16.45
C THR A 321 14.07 18.56 -16.20
N ARG A 322 14.84 17.53 -16.58
CA ARG A 322 16.30 17.55 -16.53
C ARG A 322 16.87 16.66 -17.63
N ARG A 323 17.97 17.10 -18.22
CA ARG A 323 18.78 16.31 -19.16
C ARG A 323 20.20 16.25 -18.61
N LEU A 324 20.73 15.04 -18.44
CA LEU A 324 22.01 14.76 -17.80
C LEU A 324 22.93 14.05 -18.76
N ASP A 325 24.09 14.63 -19.00
CA ASP A 325 25.18 14.02 -19.76
C ASP A 325 26.45 14.05 -18.89
N TYR A 326 26.89 12.88 -18.46
CA TYR A 326 28.10 12.72 -17.65
C TYR A 326 29.33 12.36 -18.50
N GLY A 327 29.20 12.33 -19.84
CA GLY A 327 30.29 11.89 -20.74
C GLY A 327 30.51 10.37 -20.75
N ASP A 328 29.62 9.59 -20.13
CA ASP A 328 29.75 8.15 -19.94
C ASP A 328 29.14 7.30 -21.09
N GLY A 329 28.87 7.92 -22.24
CA GLY A 329 28.31 7.24 -23.42
C GLY A 329 26.78 7.10 -23.43
N PHE A 330 26.09 7.71 -22.48
CA PHE A 330 24.63 7.80 -22.42
C PHE A 330 24.18 9.17 -21.88
N VAL A 331 22.91 9.49 -22.09
CA VAL A 331 22.20 10.66 -21.57
C VAL A 331 20.98 10.19 -20.78
N ILE A 332 20.65 10.85 -19.68
CA ILE A 332 19.40 10.62 -18.95
C ILE A 332 18.48 11.82 -19.17
N GLU A 333 17.27 11.57 -19.63
CA GLU A 333 16.16 12.54 -19.60
C GLU A 333 15.20 12.18 -18.48
N ASN A 334 15.02 13.09 -17.52
CA ASN A 334 13.95 12.98 -16.53
C ASN A 334 12.68 13.52 -17.16
N VAL A 335 11.71 12.64 -17.41
CA VAL A 335 10.49 12.93 -18.14
C VAL A 335 9.30 12.92 -17.19
N LEU A 336 8.44 13.93 -17.33
CA LEU A 336 7.10 13.96 -16.77
C LEU A 336 6.09 13.91 -17.91
N PHE A 337 5.04 13.10 -17.78
CA PHE A 337 3.92 13.10 -18.72
C PHE A 337 2.62 12.73 -18.01
N GLU A 338 1.48 12.93 -18.67
CA GLU A 338 0.15 12.57 -18.18
C GLU A 338 -0.33 11.32 -18.92
N SER A 339 -0.55 10.22 -18.19
CA SER A 339 -1.21 9.04 -18.77
C SER A 339 -2.72 9.26 -18.92
N ARG A 340 -3.28 10.15 -18.08
CA ARG A 340 -4.64 10.65 -18.11
C ARG A 340 -4.67 12.06 -17.49
N PRO A 341 -5.68 12.88 -17.79
CA PRO A 341 -5.71 14.28 -17.34
C PRO A 341 -5.48 14.42 -15.83
N GLY A 342 -4.43 15.15 -15.47
CA GLY A 342 -4.08 15.47 -14.07
C GLY A 342 -3.34 14.36 -13.30
N LEU A 343 -3.17 13.14 -13.84
CA LEU A 343 -2.32 12.11 -13.22
C LEU A 343 -0.95 12.09 -13.89
N VAL A 344 0.06 12.57 -13.16
CA VAL A 344 1.43 12.63 -13.65
C VAL A 344 2.14 11.28 -13.47
N VAL A 345 2.87 10.88 -14.50
CA VAL A 345 3.82 9.77 -14.53
C VAL A 345 5.23 10.35 -14.62
N THR A 346 6.11 9.86 -13.77
CA THR A 346 7.53 10.22 -13.69
C THR A 346 8.37 9.09 -14.30
N ALA A 347 9.38 9.44 -15.10
CA ALA A 347 10.21 8.45 -15.78
C ALA A 347 11.65 8.91 -15.98
N ASN A 348 12.60 7.99 -15.82
CA ASN A 348 13.96 8.19 -16.31
C ASN A 348 14.10 7.53 -17.68
N PHE A 349 14.48 8.31 -18.68
CA PHE A 349 14.68 7.85 -20.04
C PHE A 349 16.17 7.90 -20.39
N TYR A 350 16.79 6.72 -20.39
CA TYR A 350 18.20 6.54 -20.70
C TYR A 350 18.35 6.39 -22.22
N LEU A 351 19.16 7.26 -22.80
CA LEU A 351 19.39 7.35 -24.23
C LEU A 351 20.87 7.15 -24.55
N PRO A 352 21.21 6.49 -25.67
CA PRO A 352 22.57 6.52 -26.20
C PRO A 352 23.06 7.97 -26.38
N ALA A 353 24.30 8.27 -25.98
CA ALA A 353 24.85 9.63 -26.17
C ALA A 353 24.97 10.02 -27.65
N LYS A 354 25.09 9.01 -28.53
CA LYS A 354 25.08 9.18 -29.97
C LYS A 354 24.02 8.25 -30.56
N MET A 355 23.03 8.84 -31.23
CA MET A 355 21.98 8.12 -31.93
C MET A 355 22.34 7.96 -33.40
N SER A 356 22.26 6.73 -33.92
CA SER A 356 22.42 6.44 -35.35
C SER A 356 21.17 5.74 -35.87
N GLY A 357 20.36 6.45 -36.65
CA GLY A 357 19.10 5.91 -37.16
C GLY A 357 18.08 5.62 -36.04
N ARG A 358 17.21 4.63 -36.26
CA ARG A 358 16.26 4.17 -35.26
C ARG A 358 16.88 3.13 -34.34
N VAL A 359 16.69 3.30 -33.04
CA VAL A 359 17.23 2.42 -31.99
C VAL A 359 16.12 1.57 -31.37
N PRO A 360 16.45 0.35 -30.88
CA PRO A 360 15.52 -0.44 -30.08
C PRO A 360 15.24 0.25 -28.74
N ALA A 361 14.14 -0.14 -28.09
CA ALA A 361 13.76 0.38 -26.78
C ALA A 361 13.42 -0.74 -25.79
N ILE A 362 13.77 -0.56 -24.52
CA ILE A 362 13.36 -1.41 -23.41
C ILE A 362 12.54 -0.56 -22.44
N VAL A 363 11.31 -0.99 -22.14
CA VAL A 363 10.53 -0.44 -21.02
C VAL A 363 10.73 -1.35 -19.83
N VAL A 364 11.25 -0.80 -18.74
CA VAL A 364 11.47 -1.54 -17.49
C VAL A 364 10.34 -1.21 -16.52
N VAL A 365 9.61 -2.24 -16.10
CA VAL A 365 8.56 -2.17 -15.09
C VAL A 365 9.13 -2.65 -13.77
N HIS A 366 9.39 -1.71 -12.87
CA HIS A 366 10.18 -1.97 -11.67
C HIS A 366 9.45 -2.81 -10.60
N ALA A 367 10.20 -3.37 -9.66
CA ALA A 367 9.67 -4.13 -8.51
C ALA A 367 8.87 -3.27 -7.52
N HIS A 368 8.04 -3.86 -6.67
CA HIS A 368 7.31 -3.10 -5.62
C HIS A 368 8.24 -2.30 -4.70
N HIS A 369 9.41 -2.83 -4.35
CA HIS A 369 10.31 -2.24 -3.36
C HIS A 369 11.38 -1.32 -3.96
N SER A 370 11.49 -1.25 -5.29
CA SER A 370 12.57 -0.56 -5.99
C SER A 370 11.99 0.40 -7.02
N PRO A 371 11.79 1.69 -6.68
CA PRO A 371 11.30 2.68 -7.65
C PRO A 371 12.38 3.01 -8.68
N LYS A 372 12.07 3.81 -9.71
CA LYS A 372 12.97 4.06 -10.86
C LYS A 372 14.41 4.48 -10.53
N ALA A 373 14.62 5.12 -9.37
CA ALA A 373 15.93 5.59 -8.91
C ALA A 373 16.79 4.48 -8.24
N TRP A 374 16.27 3.26 -8.10
CA TRP A 374 17.02 2.17 -7.48
C TRP A 374 18.24 1.77 -8.31
N TRP A 375 19.35 1.46 -7.64
CA TRP A 375 20.66 1.26 -8.28
C TRP A 375 20.63 0.21 -9.40
N GLU A 376 19.88 -0.89 -9.23
CA GLU A 376 19.80 -1.96 -10.23
C GLU A 376 19.09 -1.51 -11.52
N LEU A 377 18.05 -0.70 -11.39
CA LEU A 377 17.35 -0.10 -12.53
C LEU A 377 18.23 0.92 -13.25
N GLN A 378 19.05 1.67 -12.51
CA GLN A 378 20.04 2.54 -13.12
C GLN A 378 21.06 1.73 -13.92
N ASP A 379 21.58 0.63 -13.36
CA ASP A 379 22.54 -0.23 -14.06
C ASP A 379 21.95 -0.82 -15.35
N LEU A 380 20.69 -1.28 -15.32
CA LEU A 380 19.94 -1.70 -16.52
C LEU A 380 19.89 -0.56 -17.56
N GLY A 381 19.42 0.63 -17.15
CA GLY A 381 19.27 1.79 -18.02
C GLY A 381 20.58 2.25 -18.66
N MET A 382 21.63 2.42 -17.84
CA MET A 382 22.94 2.87 -18.29
C MET A 382 23.64 1.83 -19.18
N THR A 383 23.55 0.54 -18.84
CA THR A 383 24.25 -0.52 -19.57
C THR A 383 23.72 -0.66 -20.99
N TRP A 384 22.39 -0.71 -21.19
CA TRP A 384 21.80 -0.81 -22.53
C TRP A 384 21.84 0.49 -23.32
N ALA A 385 21.75 1.66 -22.66
CA ALA A 385 21.94 2.95 -23.33
C ALA A 385 23.32 3.06 -23.99
N ARG A 386 24.37 2.58 -23.31
CA ARG A 386 25.73 2.55 -23.86
C ARG A 386 25.91 1.62 -25.06
N THR A 387 24.99 0.67 -25.27
CA THR A 387 25.01 -0.25 -26.42
C THR A 387 24.07 0.15 -27.55
N GLY A 388 23.52 1.36 -27.51
CA GLY A 388 22.66 1.89 -28.56
C GLY A 388 21.18 1.56 -28.39
N THR A 389 20.72 1.22 -27.17
CA THR A 389 19.32 0.90 -26.88
C THR A 389 18.71 1.93 -25.94
N ALA A 390 17.55 2.49 -26.27
CA ALA A 390 16.86 3.41 -25.37
C ALA A 390 16.21 2.62 -24.21
N VAL A 391 16.24 3.13 -22.98
CA VAL A 391 15.61 2.46 -21.82
C VAL A 391 14.70 3.43 -21.08
N LEU A 392 13.42 3.11 -20.98
CA LEU A 392 12.42 3.89 -20.25
C LEU A 392 12.06 3.17 -18.95
N ILE A 393 12.29 3.85 -17.82
CA ILE A 393 11.95 3.33 -16.48
C ILE A 393 10.97 4.30 -15.84
N MET A 394 9.72 3.87 -15.71
CA MET A 394 8.63 4.71 -15.18
C MET A 394 8.31 4.31 -13.74
N ASP A 395 8.04 5.28 -12.87
CA ASP A 395 7.43 4.95 -11.59
C ASP A 395 6.03 4.39 -11.83
N GLN A 396 5.84 3.16 -11.36
CA GLN A 396 4.53 2.56 -11.25
C GLN A 396 3.67 3.32 -10.22
N LEU A 397 2.36 3.22 -10.36
CA LEU A 397 1.42 3.87 -9.46
C LEU A 397 1.63 3.39 -8.01
N GLY A 398 1.70 4.32 -7.05
CA GLY A 398 1.99 4.01 -5.64
C GLY A 398 3.47 3.70 -5.35
N ALA A 399 4.41 4.02 -6.24
CA ALA A 399 5.84 3.88 -5.99
C ALA A 399 6.62 5.13 -6.44
N GLY A 400 7.84 5.28 -5.91
CA GLY A 400 8.73 6.40 -6.24
C GLY A 400 8.08 7.77 -6.01
N GLU A 401 8.12 8.62 -7.04
CA GLU A 401 7.52 9.96 -7.01
C GLU A 401 5.98 9.93 -7.09
N ARG A 402 5.39 8.73 -7.25
CA ARG A 402 3.94 8.53 -7.34
C ARG A 402 3.35 7.90 -6.08
N ILE A 403 4.11 7.83 -4.98
CA ILE A 403 3.57 7.54 -3.65
C ILE A 403 2.72 8.73 -3.22
N GLN A 404 1.43 8.48 -2.97
CA GLN A 404 0.49 9.54 -2.60
C GLN A 404 0.34 9.69 -1.10
N SER A 405 0.69 8.65 -0.34
CA SER A 405 0.74 8.60 1.11
C SER A 405 2.08 9.10 1.65
N GLN A 406 2.57 8.53 2.74
CA GLN A 406 3.78 8.97 3.44
C GLN A 406 4.91 7.98 3.12
N PRO A 407 6.16 8.40 2.87
CA PRO A 407 7.20 7.55 2.27
C PRO A 407 7.83 6.56 3.26
N TRP A 408 7.00 5.71 3.88
CA TRP A 408 7.37 4.72 4.90
C TRP A 408 8.09 3.50 4.30
N LEU A 409 8.72 2.68 5.15
CA LEU A 409 9.29 1.40 4.72
C LEU A 409 8.17 0.50 4.17
N ARG A 410 8.37 -0.09 2.99
CA ARG A 410 7.34 -0.86 2.27
C ARG A 410 6.06 -0.08 1.96
N GLU A 411 6.09 1.26 1.94
CA GLU A 411 4.86 2.02 1.67
C GLU A 411 4.25 1.71 0.32
N SER A 412 5.08 1.40 -0.68
CA SER A 412 4.59 0.99 -1.99
C SER A 412 3.64 -0.21 -1.92
N TYR A 413 3.84 -1.14 -0.98
CA TYR A 413 2.93 -2.26 -0.75
C TYR A 413 1.58 -1.77 -0.23
N TYR A 414 1.59 -0.98 0.84
CA TYR A 414 0.37 -0.57 1.53
C TYR A 414 -0.42 0.49 0.79
N SER A 415 0.26 1.45 0.16
CA SER A 415 -0.38 2.46 -0.68
C SER A 415 -1.05 1.82 -1.89
N ARG A 416 -0.42 0.81 -2.53
CA ARG A 416 -1.05 0.03 -3.60
C ARG A 416 -2.21 -0.81 -3.11
N TYR A 417 -2.13 -1.40 -1.92
CA TYR A 417 -3.25 -2.12 -1.29
C TYR A 417 -4.45 -1.19 -1.08
N ALA A 418 -4.25 -0.06 -0.40
CA ALA A 418 -5.30 0.93 -0.15
C ALA A 418 -5.87 1.48 -1.46
N LEU A 419 -5.00 1.86 -2.39
CA LEU A 419 -5.41 2.38 -3.69
C LEU A 419 -6.13 1.32 -4.53
N GLY A 420 -5.72 0.06 -4.49
CA GLY A 420 -6.41 -1.04 -5.16
C GLY A 420 -7.85 -1.19 -4.69
N MET A 421 -8.07 -1.19 -3.37
CA MET A 421 -9.41 -1.21 -2.77
C MET A 421 -10.26 0.01 -3.17
N GLN A 422 -9.65 1.19 -3.16
CA GLN A 422 -10.29 2.43 -3.61
C GLN A 422 -10.70 2.33 -5.10
N LEU A 423 -9.78 1.92 -5.96
CA LEU A 423 -10.09 1.74 -7.39
C LEU A 423 -11.20 0.71 -7.59
N TYR A 424 -11.20 -0.40 -6.83
CA TYR A 424 -12.28 -1.38 -6.90
C TYR A 424 -13.64 -0.76 -6.60
N VAL A 425 -13.83 0.01 -5.52
CA VAL A 425 -15.17 0.59 -5.24
C VAL A 425 -15.64 1.56 -6.34
N ALA A 426 -14.71 2.20 -7.04
CA ALA A 426 -14.98 3.08 -8.17
C ALA A 426 -15.29 2.34 -9.50
N GLY A 427 -15.17 1.00 -9.54
CA GLY A 427 -15.29 0.22 -10.77
C GLY A 427 -14.02 0.19 -11.63
N GLU A 428 -12.89 0.55 -11.02
CA GLU A 428 -11.56 0.53 -11.62
C GLU A 428 -10.71 -0.59 -10.98
N SER A 429 -9.47 -0.74 -11.43
CA SER A 429 -8.51 -1.62 -10.76
C SER A 429 -7.10 -1.04 -10.86
N LEU A 430 -6.25 -1.39 -9.89
CA LEU A 430 -4.85 -0.98 -9.92
C LEU A 430 -4.15 -1.47 -11.19
N MET A 431 -4.40 -2.71 -11.59
CA MET A 431 -3.85 -3.31 -12.80
C MET A 431 -4.29 -2.58 -14.06
N LYS A 432 -5.57 -2.22 -14.18
CA LYS A 432 -6.06 -1.38 -15.30
C LYS A 432 -5.28 -0.07 -15.37
N TRP A 433 -5.05 0.57 -14.23
CA TRP A 433 -4.34 1.85 -14.19
C TRP A 433 -2.86 1.70 -14.54
N MET A 434 -2.19 0.65 -14.06
CA MET A 434 -0.80 0.35 -14.37
C MET A 434 -0.60 -0.01 -15.85
N VAL A 435 -1.44 -0.89 -16.39
CA VAL A 435 -1.42 -1.26 -17.82
C VAL A 435 -1.64 -0.04 -18.70
N TRP A 436 -2.61 0.81 -18.34
CA TRP A 436 -2.83 2.05 -19.08
C TRP A 436 -1.61 2.96 -19.05
N ASP A 437 -0.98 3.16 -17.89
CA ASP A 437 0.23 3.95 -17.78
C ASP A 437 1.37 3.37 -18.65
N LEU A 438 1.51 2.04 -18.69
CA LEU A 438 2.48 1.36 -19.55
C LEU A 438 2.19 1.56 -21.04
N MET A 439 0.94 1.41 -21.48
CA MET A 439 0.51 1.68 -22.86
C MET A 439 0.78 3.14 -23.26
N ARG A 440 0.57 4.08 -22.35
CA ARG A 440 0.89 5.51 -22.54
C ARG A 440 2.39 5.78 -22.53
N GLY A 441 3.19 4.99 -21.81
CA GLY A 441 4.65 4.97 -21.92
C GLY A 441 5.13 4.49 -23.29
N ILE A 442 4.45 3.52 -23.91
CA ILE A 442 4.71 3.13 -25.31
C ILE A 442 4.36 4.28 -26.26
N ASP A 443 3.25 4.98 -26.02
CA ASP A 443 2.90 6.18 -26.80
C ASP A 443 4.00 7.26 -26.70
N LEU A 444 4.57 7.48 -25.50
CA LEU A 444 5.69 8.39 -25.28
C LEU A 444 6.93 7.99 -26.10
N LEU A 445 7.27 6.70 -26.13
CA LEU A 445 8.38 6.18 -26.93
C LEU A 445 8.14 6.41 -28.42
N LEU A 446 6.94 6.17 -28.91
CA LEU A 446 6.60 6.26 -30.33
C LEU A 446 6.45 7.70 -30.84
N GLU A 447 6.29 8.69 -29.95
CA GLU A 447 6.44 10.11 -30.30
C GLU A 447 7.90 10.48 -30.64
N ARG A 448 8.89 9.63 -30.30
CA ARG A 448 10.29 9.87 -30.60
C ARG A 448 10.65 9.24 -31.96
N PRO A 449 11.00 10.04 -32.98
CA PRO A 449 11.21 9.54 -34.35
C PRO A 449 12.41 8.59 -34.48
N TYR A 450 13.31 8.60 -33.50
CA TYR A 450 14.48 7.74 -33.39
C TYR A 450 14.21 6.40 -32.69
N ILE A 451 13.00 6.14 -32.19
CA ILE A 451 12.65 4.82 -31.63
C ILE A 451 12.11 3.92 -32.74
N ASP A 452 12.56 2.67 -32.74
CA ASP A 452 12.07 1.65 -33.66
C ASP A 452 10.79 1.00 -33.14
N PRO A 453 9.63 1.19 -33.81
CA PRO A 453 8.36 0.62 -33.35
C PRO A 453 8.31 -0.91 -33.40
N GLN A 454 9.24 -1.58 -34.09
CA GLN A 454 9.26 -3.04 -34.21
C GLN A 454 10.20 -3.70 -33.19
N ARG A 455 10.92 -2.92 -32.38
CA ARG A 455 11.94 -3.42 -31.43
C ARG A 455 11.77 -2.83 -30.03
N ILE A 456 10.55 -2.98 -29.50
CA ILE A 456 10.21 -2.57 -28.14
C ILE A 456 10.11 -3.81 -27.24
N VAL A 457 10.95 -3.87 -26.21
CA VAL A 457 10.94 -4.92 -25.18
C VAL A 457 10.21 -4.39 -23.95
N MET A 458 9.36 -5.20 -23.34
CA MET A 458 8.80 -4.96 -22.01
C MET A 458 9.46 -5.91 -21.01
N LEU A 459 10.27 -5.37 -20.09
CA LEU A 459 10.98 -6.13 -19.06
C LEU A 459 10.34 -5.81 -17.70
N GLY A 460 9.72 -6.81 -17.07
CA GLY A 460 9.18 -6.68 -15.73
C GLY A 460 10.14 -7.22 -14.68
N SER A 461 10.59 -6.36 -13.77
CA SER A 461 11.50 -6.74 -12.68
C SER A 461 10.84 -7.70 -11.68
N VAL A 462 11.70 -8.40 -10.94
CA VAL A 462 11.36 -9.32 -9.84
C VAL A 462 10.40 -8.68 -8.84
N ALA A 463 9.40 -9.43 -8.37
CA ALA A 463 8.42 -9.02 -7.36
C ALA A 463 7.62 -7.73 -7.70
N GLY A 464 6.60 -7.86 -8.55
CA GLY A 464 5.61 -6.79 -8.83
C GLY A 464 5.81 -5.99 -10.12
N GLY A 465 6.77 -6.39 -10.94
CA GLY A 465 7.00 -5.83 -12.28
C GLY A 465 6.59 -6.77 -13.41
N GLY A 466 6.75 -8.09 -13.23
CA GLY A 466 6.46 -9.10 -14.26
C GLY A 466 4.99 -9.17 -14.67
N ASP A 467 4.10 -8.97 -13.72
CA ASP A 467 2.67 -9.13 -13.87
C ASP A 467 2.00 -7.99 -14.69
N PRO A 468 2.21 -6.68 -14.42
CA PRO A 468 1.75 -5.63 -15.33
C PRO A 468 2.47 -5.67 -16.68
N ALA A 469 3.74 -6.12 -16.73
CA ALA A 469 4.47 -6.31 -17.99
C ALA A 469 3.79 -7.36 -18.89
N ALA A 470 3.46 -8.54 -18.34
CA ALA A 470 2.79 -9.61 -19.06
C ALA A 470 1.37 -9.22 -19.49
N VAL A 471 0.58 -8.62 -18.60
CA VAL A 471 -0.78 -8.17 -18.92
C VAL A 471 -0.76 -7.08 -19.99
N THR A 472 0.18 -6.13 -19.92
CA THR A 472 0.34 -5.11 -20.96
C THR A 472 0.74 -5.74 -22.28
N ALA A 473 1.71 -6.65 -22.28
CA ALA A 473 2.13 -7.35 -23.49
C ALA A 473 0.99 -8.15 -24.14
N ALA A 474 0.11 -8.79 -23.34
CA ALA A 474 -1.06 -9.49 -23.85
C ALA A 474 -2.09 -8.55 -24.53
N LEU A 475 -2.15 -7.27 -24.13
CA LEU A 475 -3.15 -6.30 -24.59
C LEU A 475 -2.62 -5.29 -25.62
N ASP A 476 -1.30 -5.09 -25.68
CA ASP A 476 -0.63 -4.15 -26.57
C ASP A 476 0.33 -4.89 -27.51
N GLU A 477 -0.10 -5.02 -28.77
CA GLU A 477 0.64 -5.74 -29.82
C GLU A 477 1.93 -5.04 -30.26
N ARG A 478 2.14 -3.78 -29.85
CA ARG A 478 3.36 -3.01 -30.17
C ARG A 478 4.60 -3.50 -29.43
N ILE A 479 4.42 -4.32 -28.39
CA ILE A 479 5.53 -4.92 -27.63
C ILE A 479 6.06 -6.12 -28.42
N ALA A 480 7.30 -6.05 -28.89
CA ALA A 480 7.94 -7.07 -29.72
C ALA A 480 8.48 -8.27 -28.93
N ALA A 481 8.88 -8.04 -27.67
CA ALA A 481 9.30 -9.07 -26.72
C ALA A 481 8.86 -8.74 -25.29
N VAL A 482 8.50 -9.75 -24.50
CA VAL A 482 8.19 -9.59 -23.07
C VAL A 482 9.02 -10.53 -22.20
N VAL A 483 9.51 -9.99 -21.08
CA VAL A 483 10.34 -10.66 -20.08
C VAL A 483 9.71 -10.43 -18.69
N PRO A 484 8.69 -11.20 -18.29
CA PRO A 484 8.01 -11.01 -17.03
C PRO A 484 8.61 -11.91 -15.95
N PHE A 485 9.43 -11.36 -15.05
CA PHE A 485 9.97 -12.14 -13.92
C PHE A 485 8.87 -12.54 -12.92
N ASN A 486 8.92 -13.76 -12.42
CA ASN A 486 8.03 -14.30 -11.38
C ASN A 486 6.54 -14.23 -11.72
N PHE A 487 6.20 -14.37 -13.00
CA PHE A 487 4.83 -14.43 -13.47
C PHE A 487 4.69 -15.44 -14.61
N GLY A 488 3.48 -15.95 -14.82
CA GLY A 488 3.20 -16.95 -15.86
C GLY A 488 3.34 -18.40 -15.39
N GLU A 489 3.32 -18.65 -14.09
CA GLU A 489 3.36 -20.00 -13.55
C GLU A 489 2.02 -20.73 -13.72
N ALA A 490 2.06 -22.06 -13.53
CA ALA A 490 0.91 -22.95 -13.60
C ALA A 490 0.90 -23.91 -12.39
N GLY A 491 1.26 -23.40 -11.20
CA GLY A 491 1.33 -24.13 -9.92
C GLY A 491 1.09 -23.19 -8.72
N PRO A 492 0.77 -23.70 -7.51
CA PRO A 492 0.74 -22.91 -6.29
C PRO A 492 2.16 -22.55 -5.86
N GLU A 493 2.38 -21.35 -5.34
CA GLU A 493 3.71 -20.87 -4.90
C GLU A 493 4.42 -21.80 -3.90
N GLU A 494 3.64 -22.53 -3.10
CA GLU A 494 4.12 -23.46 -2.07
C GLU A 494 5.10 -24.53 -2.63
N HIS A 495 5.10 -24.78 -3.94
CA HIS A 495 5.99 -25.77 -4.59
C HIS A 495 7.49 -25.38 -4.59
N TYR A 496 7.84 -24.14 -4.28
CA TYR A 496 9.25 -23.71 -4.18
C TYR A 496 9.89 -24.07 -2.83
N LEU A 497 9.07 -24.37 -1.81
CA LEU A 497 9.52 -24.63 -0.44
C LEU A 497 9.25 -26.07 0.01
N GLU A 498 8.23 -26.75 -0.54
CA GLU A 498 7.81 -28.07 -0.07
C GLU A 498 7.79 -29.13 -1.19
N GLY A 499 8.73 -30.10 -1.12
CA GLY A 499 8.59 -31.46 -1.65
C GLY A 499 8.13 -31.64 -3.11
N PRO A 500 7.79 -32.87 -3.53
CA PRO A 500 7.21 -33.12 -4.85
C PRO A 500 5.81 -32.49 -4.96
N ARG A 501 5.47 -31.97 -6.16
CA ARG A 501 4.16 -31.35 -6.45
C ARG A 501 2.99 -32.27 -6.04
N PRO A 502 2.00 -31.77 -5.27
CA PRO A 502 0.84 -32.57 -4.84
C PRO A 502 -0.27 -32.68 -5.91
N TYR A 503 -0.03 -32.24 -7.14
CA TYR A 503 -1.00 -32.21 -8.25
C TYR A 503 -0.37 -32.75 -9.55
N ASP A 504 -1.21 -33.21 -10.48
CA ASP A 504 -0.74 -33.75 -11.76
C ASP A 504 -0.10 -32.67 -12.64
N PHE A 505 0.86 -33.08 -13.48
CA PHE A 505 1.65 -32.18 -14.32
C PHE A 505 0.80 -31.35 -15.31
N ASP A 506 -0.33 -31.90 -15.77
CA ASP A 506 -1.15 -31.24 -16.80
C ASP A 506 -2.09 -30.17 -16.24
N THR A 507 -2.39 -30.19 -14.94
CA THR A 507 -3.28 -29.23 -14.31
C THR A 507 -2.55 -27.90 -14.07
N ALA A 508 -3.00 -26.83 -14.74
CA ALA A 508 -2.50 -25.48 -14.47
C ALA A 508 -3.25 -24.86 -13.29
N TYR A 509 -2.58 -24.76 -12.14
CA TYR A 509 -3.16 -24.06 -10.98
C TYR A 509 -3.11 -22.54 -11.23
N PRO A 510 -4.21 -21.81 -11.03
CA PRO A 510 -4.27 -20.37 -11.35
C PRO A 510 -3.66 -19.45 -10.29
N GLY A 511 -3.18 -20.01 -9.18
CA GLY A 511 -2.70 -19.27 -8.02
C GLY A 511 -3.81 -19.02 -6.98
N TRP A 512 -3.42 -18.40 -5.88
CA TRP A 512 -4.32 -17.99 -4.80
C TRP A 512 -4.49 -16.48 -4.79
N GLY A 513 -5.63 -16.01 -4.29
CA GLY A 513 -5.92 -14.58 -4.18
C GLY A 513 -5.00 -13.90 -3.17
N GLU A 514 -4.45 -12.76 -3.55
CA GLU A 514 -3.62 -11.93 -2.67
C GLU A 514 -4.04 -10.46 -2.68
N TRP A 515 -3.42 -9.68 -1.80
CA TRP A 515 -3.62 -8.23 -1.72
C TRP A 515 -3.10 -7.50 -2.97
N GLU A 516 -2.25 -8.15 -3.77
CA GLU A 516 -1.57 -7.61 -4.94
C GLU A 516 -2.36 -7.88 -6.24
N SER A 517 -2.42 -6.89 -7.13
CA SER A 517 -3.58 -6.74 -8.02
C SER A 517 -3.67 -7.73 -9.19
N THR A 518 -2.57 -8.36 -9.62
CA THR A 518 -2.63 -9.36 -10.71
C THR A 518 -3.09 -10.73 -10.25
N ARG A 519 -2.87 -11.03 -8.97
CA ARG A 519 -3.45 -12.17 -8.26
C ARG A 519 -4.75 -11.80 -7.53
N GLY A 520 -5.45 -10.80 -8.05
CA GLY A 520 -6.76 -10.35 -7.58
C GLY A 520 -7.66 -9.87 -8.72
N LEU A 521 -7.28 -10.12 -9.98
CA LEU A 521 -8.07 -9.72 -11.15
C LEU A 521 -9.45 -10.36 -11.10
N ARG A 522 -10.48 -9.51 -11.15
CA ARG A 522 -11.88 -9.94 -11.08
C ARG A 522 -12.16 -10.98 -12.17
N ARG A 523 -12.72 -12.11 -11.75
CA ARG A 523 -13.09 -13.26 -12.60
C ARG A 523 -11.92 -13.99 -13.28
N SER A 524 -10.67 -13.76 -12.91
CA SER A 524 -9.51 -14.44 -13.54
C SER A 524 -9.60 -15.96 -13.50
N ILE A 525 -10.11 -16.52 -12.40
CA ILE A 525 -10.30 -17.97 -12.25
C ILE A 525 -11.57 -18.42 -12.97
N ALA A 526 -12.68 -17.70 -12.76
CA ALA A 526 -13.97 -18.05 -13.36
C ALA A 526 -13.95 -18.03 -14.90
N ASP A 527 -13.30 -17.03 -15.49
CA ASP A 527 -13.19 -16.88 -16.93
C ASP A 527 -11.90 -17.50 -17.52
N GLN A 528 -11.06 -18.09 -16.65
CA GLN A 528 -9.91 -18.92 -16.98
C GLN A 528 -8.77 -18.22 -17.73
N PHE A 529 -8.53 -16.93 -17.50
CA PHE A 529 -7.34 -16.24 -18.01
C PHE A 529 -6.18 -16.35 -17.00
N PHE A 530 -5.72 -17.58 -16.77
CA PHE A 530 -4.69 -17.89 -15.78
C PHE A 530 -3.33 -17.26 -16.12
N PRO A 531 -2.41 -17.09 -15.16
CA PRO A 531 -1.11 -16.45 -15.40
C PRO A 531 -0.34 -17.02 -16.59
N TRP A 532 -0.20 -18.36 -16.68
CA TRP A 532 0.47 -18.99 -17.83
C TRP A 532 -0.18 -18.61 -19.16
N PHE A 533 -1.51 -18.53 -19.20
CA PHE A 533 -2.24 -18.19 -20.42
C PHE A 533 -1.94 -16.75 -20.86
N ILE A 534 -1.89 -15.80 -19.92
CA ILE A 534 -1.58 -14.39 -20.21
C ILE A 534 -0.22 -14.30 -20.92
N CYS A 535 0.81 -14.96 -20.39
CA CYS A 535 2.13 -15.01 -21.01
C CYS A 535 2.10 -15.72 -22.38
N ALA A 536 1.43 -16.87 -22.50
CA ALA A 536 1.33 -17.61 -23.76
C ALA A 536 0.58 -16.84 -24.86
N SER A 537 -0.34 -15.94 -24.49
CA SER A 537 -1.17 -15.17 -25.41
C SER A 537 -0.37 -14.22 -26.31
N VAL A 538 0.90 -13.93 -25.97
CA VAL A 538 1.76 -13.06 -26.78
C VAL A 538 2.28 -13.75 -28.04
N ALA A 539 2.24 -15.09 -28.10
CA ALA A 539 2.64 -15.85 -29.27
C ALA A 539 1.89 -15.35 -30.53
N PRO A 540 2.57 -15.16 -31.67
CA PRO A 540 3.94 -15.60 -31.96
C PRO A 540 5.05 -14.58 -31.62
N ARG A 541 4.80 -13.52 -30.85
CA ARG A 541 5.85 -12.55 -30.46
C ARG A 541 6.82 -13.16 -29.45
N HIS A 542 7.99 -12.54 -29.28
CA HIS A 542 9.06 -13.10 -28.46
C HIS A 542 8.68 -13.14 -26.97
N PHE A 543 8.92 -14.27 -26.32
CA PHE A 543 8.63 -14.47 -24.91
C PHE A 543 9.80 -15.15 -24.20
N LEU A 544 10.25 -14.54 -23.11
CA LEU A 544 11.31 -15.04 -22.26
C LEU A 544 10.73 -15.44 -20.90
N TYR A 545 10.55 -16.75 -20.69
CA TYR A 545 10.03 -17.26 -19.41
C TYR A 545 11.10 -17.07 -18.34
N SER A 546 10.81 -16.24 -17.34
CA SER A 546 11.83 -15.65 -16.46
C SER A 546 11.48 -15.84 -14.99
N PHE A 547 12.44 -16.29 -14.19
CA PHE A 547 12.27 -16.48 -12.75
C PHE A 547 13.49 -15.99 -11.97
N GLU A 548 13.29 -15.47 -10.76
CA GLU A 548 14.37 -14.86 -9.97
C GLU A 548 15.34 -15.90 -9.40
N LEU A 549 14.87 -17.12 -9.14
CA LEU A 549 15.65 -18.24 -8.61
C LEU A 549 15.77 -19.34 -9.66
N GLU A 550 16.64 -20.31 -9.42
CA GLU A 550 16.71 -21.53 -10.23
C GLU A 550 15.42 -22.36 -10.06
N TRP A 551 14.82 -22.83 -11.16
CA TRP A 551 13.71 -23.76 -11.05
C TRP A 551 14.19 -25.11 -10.49
N PRO A 552 13.52 -25.69 -9.47
CA PRO A 552 13.92 -26.99 -8.92
C PRO A 552 14.01 -28.10 -9.99
N GLY A 553 15.24 -28.49 -10.34
CA GLY A 553 15.50 -29.50 -11.37
C GLY A 553 15.26 -29.04 -12.81
N GLY A 554 15.31 -27.72 -13.05
CA GLY A 554 15.26 -27.07 -14.36
C GLY A 554 13.84 -26.75 -14.87
N VAL A 555 13.77 -25.82 -15.81
CA VAL A 555 12.52 -25.34 -16.42
C VAL A 555 11.70 -26.44 -17.11
N GLU A 556 12.35 -27.53 -17.55
CA GLU A 556 11.70 -28.66 -18.22
C GLU A 556 10.72 -29.41 -17.31
N LYS A 557 10.89 -29.28 -15.98
CA LYS A 557 9.92 -29.79 -15.02
C LYS A 557 8.74 -28.84 -14.83
N GLN A 558 8.75 -27.63 -15.38
CA GLN A 558 7.67 -26.67 -15.17
C GLN A 558 6.49 -26.95 -16.11
N PRO A 559 5.25 -27.03 -15.58
CA PRO A 559 4.09 -27.37 -16.39
C PRO A 559 3.74 -26.24 -17.38
N ALA A 560 3.98 -24.99 -16.97
CA ALA A 560 3.85 -23.82 -17.83
C ALA A 560 4.81 -23.90 -19.04
N TRP A 561 6.04 -24.37 -18.85
CA TRP A 561 7.03 -24.49 -19.92
C TRP A 561 6.61 -25.47 -21.02
N ALA A 562 6.08 -26.63 -20.65
CA ALA A 562 5.53 -27.58 -21.62
C ALA A 562 4.39 -26.95 -22.44
N ARG A 563 3.54 -26.15 -21.78
CA ARG A 563 2.44 -25.42 -22.45
C ARG A 563 2.98 -24.34 -23.39
N TYR A 564 3.98 -23.56 -22.97
CA TYR A 564 4.62 -22.55 -23.82
C TYR A 564 5.25 -23.16 -25.07
N LYS A 565 6.05 -24.22 -24.93
CA LYS A 565 6.66 -24.91 -26.08
C LYS A 565 5.60 -25.32 -27.09
N LYS A 566 4.53 -25.97 -26.63
CA LYS A 566 3.42 -26.37 -27.49
C LYS A 566 2.79 -25.19 -28.24
N VAL A 567 2.48 -24.08 -27.57
CA VAL A 567 1.88 -22.90 -28.23
C VAL A 567 2.81 -22.33 -29.31
N PHE A 568 4.10 -22.16 -29.00
CA PHE A 568 5.06 -21.61 -29.97
C PHE A 568 5.37 -22.57 -31.12
N GLU A 569 5.36 -23.88 -30.88
CA GLU A 569 5.48 -24.92 -31.90
C GLU A 569 4.29 -24.93 -32.87
N LEU A 570 3.05 -24.73 -32.37
CA LEU A 570 1.87 -24.62 -33.22
C LEU A 570 2.01 -23.48 -34.25
N TYR A 571 2.58 -22.35 -33.85
CA TYR A 571 2.86 -21.23 -34.75
C TYR A 571 4.12 -21.42 -35.62
N GLY A 572 4.88 -22.49 -35.44
CA GLY A 572 6.17 -22.69 -36.11
C GLY A 572 7.23 -21.67 -35.67
N LYS A 573 7.13 -21.14 -34.44
CA LYS A 573 7.94 -20.06 -33.88
C LYS A 573 8.65 -20.45 -32.59
N ARG A 574 9.12 -21.69 -32.49
CA ARG A 574 9.85 -22.18 -31.30
C ARG A 574 11.09 -21.33 -30.96
N ASP A 575 11.71 -20.72 -31.96
CA ASP A 575 12.83 -19.79 -31.86
C ASP A 575 12.49 -18.44 -31.21
N HIS A 576 11.20 -18.11 -31.08
CA HIS A 576 10.72 -16.93 -30.37
C HIS A 576 10.46 -17.17 -28.87
N LEU A 577 10.69 -18.39 -28.37
CA LEU A 577 10.54 -18.77 -26.96
C LEU A 577 11.90 -19.13 -26.36
N ASP A 578 12.25 -18.52 -25.24
CA ASP A 578 13.44 -18.88 -24.47
C ASP A 578 13.16 -18.77 -22.96
N GLN A 579 14.13 -19.12 -22.13
CA GLN A 579 14.00 -19.14 -20.67
C GLN A 579 15.24 -18.57 -19.98
N LEU A 580 15.06 -18.04 -18.77
CA LEU A 580 16.16 -17.66 -17.88
C LEU A 580 15.73 -17.79 -16.42
N ASP A 581 16.68 -18.17 -15.58
CA ASP A 581 16.55 -18.23 -14.13
C ASP A 581 17.79 -17.72 -13.40
N GLY A 582 17.64 -17.51 -12.09
CA GLY A 582 18.72 -17.14 -11.17
C GLY A 582 19.37 -18.34 -10.50
N TYR A 583 19.82 -18.17 -9.25
CA TYR A 583 20.50 -19.20 -8.46
C TYR A 583 19.85 -19.40 -7.08
N GLY A 584 20.03 -20.60 -6.52
CA GLY A 584 19.86 -20.91 -5.09
C GLY A 584 18.43 -20.95 -4.52
N PRO A 585 18.22 -21.63 -3.38
CA PRO A 585 16.96 -21.57 -2.63
C PRO A 585 16.86 -20.27 -1.81
N PHE A 586 15.64 -19.76 -1.62
CA PHE A 586 15.34 -18.61 -0.76
C PHE A 586 14.98 -19.06 0.67
N PRO A 587 15.55 -18.44 1.73
CA PRO A 587 16.68 -17.52 1.73
C PRO A 587 18.03 -18.28 1.62
N GLY A 588 19.04 -17.74 0.94
CA GLY A 588 20.32 -18.46 0.81
C GLY A 588 21.46 -17.74 0.07
N PRO A 589 22.70 -18.26 0.17
CA PRO A 589 23.91 -17.64 -0.38
C PRO A 589 23.97 -17.56 -1.92
N GLY A 590 22.97 -18.10 -2.63
CA GLY A 590 22.82 -18.01 -4.08
C GLY A 590 21.63 -17.18 -4.54
N GLU A 591 20.80 -16.66 -3.64
CA GLU A 591 19.54 -15.96 -3.96
C GLU A 591 19.75 -14.72 -4.86
N VAL A 592 18.85 -14.51 -5.83
CA VAL A 592 18.80 -13.29 -6.64
C VAL A 592 17.46 -12.60 -6.45
N THR A 593 17.49 -11.37 -5.91
CA THR A 593 16.29 -10.59 -5.54
C THR A 593 15.90 -9.51 -6.55
N HIS A 594 16.61 -9.44 -7.68
CA HIS A 594 16.52 -8.35 -8.67
C HIS A 594 17.00 -8.81 -10.06
N VAL A 595 16.86 -8.00 -11.09
CA VAL A 595 17.38 -8.30 -12.44
C VAL A 595 18.87 -7.94 -12.51
N GLY A 596 19.67 -8.75 -11.79
CA GLY A 596 21.10 -8.57 -11.64
C GLY A 596 21.93 -8.93 -12.88
N VAL A 597 23.25 -8.78 -12.76
CA VAL A 597 24.22 -9.04 -13.83
C VAL A 597 24.03 -10.42 -14.47
N LEU A 598 23.82 -11.45 -13.65
CA LEU A 598 23.60 -12.81 -14.14
C LEU A 598 22.43 -12.88 -15.13
N HIS A 599 21.28 -12.37 -14.72
CA HIS A 599 20.07 -12.37 -15.54
C HIS A 599 20.33 -11.60 -16.85
N ARG A 600 20.99 -10.45 -16.78
CA ARG A 600 21.32 -9.65 -17.97
C ARG A 600 22.27 -10.36 -18.93
N GLN A 601 23.30 -11.03 -18.41
CA GLN A 601 24.24 -11.81 -19.20
C GLN A 601 23.56 -12.93 -19.99
N GLN A 602 22.55 -13.57 -19.40
CA GLN A 602 21.72 -14.56 -20.10
C GLN A 602 20.81 -13.91 -21.16
N MET A 603 20.29 -12.71 -20.91
CA MET A 603 19.44 -11.98 -21.87
C MET A 603 20.19 -11.47 -23.11
N TYR A 604 21.47 -11.10 -22.99
CA TYR A 604 22.22 -10.51 -24.10
C TYR A 604 22.22 -11.32 -25.41
N PRO A 605 22.61 -12.62 -25.43
CA PRO A 605 22.56 -13.40 -26.66
C PRO A 605 21.13 -13.56 -27.19
N ILE A 606 20.13 -13.61 -26.31
CA ILE A 606 18.71 -13.75 -26.66
C ILE A 606 18.21 -12.48 -27.36
N PHE A 607 18.44 -11.31 -26.77
CA PHE A 607 18.02 -10.02 -27.33
C PHE A 607 18.77 -9.68 -28.63
N LYS A 608 20.05 -10.06 -28.74
CA LYS A 608 20.80 -9.94 -29.99
C LYS A 608 20.16 -10.78 -31.10
N ARG A 609 19.79 -12.03 -30.80
CA ARG A 609 19.16 -12.94 -31.76
C ARG A 609 17.76 -12.47 -32.18
N TRP A 610 16.95 -12.00 -31.24
CA TRP A 610 15.55 -11.65 -31.49
C TRP A 610 15.35 -10.27 -32.12
N LEU A 611 16.10 -9.27 -31.66
CA LEU A 611 15.84 -7.86 -31.96
C LEU A 611 17.10 -7.06 -32.33
N ASP A 612 18.24 -7.72 -32.55
CA ASP A 612 19.54 -7.07 -32.83
C ASP A 612 19.93 -6.00 -31.78
N ILE A 613 19.59 -6.26 -30.51
CA ILE A 613 20.05 -5.44 -29.38
C ILE A 613 21.47 -5.87 -29.03
N GLN A 614 22.42 -4.92 -29.01
CA GLN A 614 23.83 -5.25 -28.81
C GLN A 614 24.14 -5.56 -27.34
N ALA A 615 24.93 -6.61 -27.12
CA ALA A 615 25.48 -6.96 -25.82
C ALA A 615 26.55 -5.94 -25.39
N PRO A 616 26.60 -5.54 -24.11
CA PRO A 616 27.68 -4.71 -23.61
C PRO A 616 28.98 -5.49 -23.56
N ALA A 617 30.10 -4.86 -23.94
CA ALA A 617 31.43 -5.46 -23.76
C ALA A 617 31.78 -5.63 -22.26
N ARG A 618 31.23 -4.75 -21.41
CA ARG A 618 31.35 -4.80 -19.94
C ARG A 618 30.11 -4.17 -19.32
N GLU A 619 29.60 -4.78 -18.25
CA GLU A 619 28.57 -4.20 -17.39
C GLU A 619 28.99 -2.82 -16.90
N TYR A 620 28.05 -1.87 -16.89
CA TYR A 620 28.30 -0.54 -16.38
C TYR A 620 27.67 -0.38 -14.99
N HIS A 621 28.45 0.13 -14.05
CA HIS A 621 27.99 0.47 -12.71
C HIS A 621 28.55 1.83 -12.31
N ASN A 622 27.66 2.80 -12.11
CA ASN A 622 27.99 4.11 -11.57
C ASN A 622 26.69 4.78 -11.12
N VAL A 623 26.23 4.40 -9.92
CA VAL A 623 24.95 4.85 -9.37
C VAL A 623 24.94 6.37 -9.26
N ARG A 624 23.93 6.99 -9.85
CA ARG A 624 23.66 8.43 -9.78
C ARG A 624 22.91 8.76 -8.50
N PRO A 625 23.16 9.93 -7.90
CA PRO A 625 22.37 10.41 -6.78
C PRO A 625 20.88 10.39 -7.12
N GLU A 626 20.03 9.98 -6.19
CA GLU A 626 18.57 9.98 -6.41
C GLU A 626 18.07 11.37 -6.83
N SER A 627 18.64 12.45 -6.28
CA SER A 627 18.33 13.83 -6.66
C SER A 627 18.55 14.14 -8.14
N ASP A 628 19.45 13.43 -8.81
CA ASP A 628 19.67 13.56 -10.25
C ASP A 628 18.57 12.87 -11.06
N LEU A 629 17.86 11.91 -10.48
CA LEU A 629 16.85 11.09 -11.15
C LEU A 629 15.42 11.51 -10.83
N MET A 630 15.21 12.51 -9.98
CA MET A 630 13.88 13.04 -9.68
C MET A 630 13.33 13.82 -10.87
N CYS A 631 12.10 13.52 -11.26
CA CYS A 631 11.42 14.16 -12.37
C CYS A 631 10.54 15.31 -11.89
N LEU A 632 9.86 15.15 -10.75
CA LEU A 632 8.89 16.09 -10.22
C LEU A 632 9.60 17.16 -9.37
N THR A 633 10.18 18.15 -10.04
CA THR A 633 10.77 19.33 -9.37
C THR A 633 9.68 20.17 -8.69
N PRO A 634 10.00 21.02 -7.69
CA PRO A 634 8.99 21.90 -7.07
C PRO A 634 8.27 22.78 -8.11
N GLN A 635 9.02 23.30 -9.09
CA GLN A 635 8.48 24.07 -10.19
C GLN A 635 7.50 23.23 -11.02
N ALA A 636 7.89 22.03 -11.44
CA ALA A 636 7.02 21.16 -12.22
C ALA A 636 5.78 20.75 -11.42
N ALA A 637 5.89 20.51 -10.10
CA ALA A 637 4.74 20.24 -9.25
C ALA A 637 3.78 21.44 -9.17
N ALA A 638 4.31 22.66 -8.99
CA ALA A 638 3.51 23.88 -8.94
C ALA A 638 2.80 24.19 -10.28
N GLU A 639 3.47 23.93 -11.40
CA GLU A 639 2.93 24.11 -12.75
C GLU A 639 1.89 23.04 -13.09
N ARG A 640 2.17 21.77 -12.79
CA ARG A 640 1.33 20.63 -13.19
C ARG A 640 0.17 20.39 -12.25
N ARG A 641 0.29 20.76 -10.97
CA ARG A 641 -0.70 20.52 -9.91
C ARG A 641 -1.26 19.10 -9.97
N PRO A 642 -0.40 18.07 -9.84
CA PRO A 642 -0.81 16.69 -10.02
C PRO A 642 -1.92 16.34 -9.03
N LYS A 643 -2.97 15.68 -9.53
CA LYS A 643 -4.04 15.13 -8.71
C LYS A 643 -3.63 13.80 -8.12
N THR A 644 -4.20 13.45 -6.98
CA THR A 644 -4.06 12.08 -6.48
C THR A 644 -4.91 11.11 -7.30
N ALA A 645 -4.56 9.83 -7.25
CA ALA A 645 -5.29 8.77 -7.93
C ALA A 645 -6.65 8.56 -7.26
N SER A 646 -6.69 8.70 -5.92
CA SER A 646 -7.93 8.70 -5.15
C SER A 646 -8.86 9.86 -5.53
N GLU A 647 -8.34 11.08 -5.76
CA GLU A 647 -9.13 12.23 -6.20
C GLU A 647 -9.75 11.99 -7.59
N ILE A 648 -8.95 11.50 -8.55
CA ILE A 648 -9.45 11.17 -9.89
C ILE A 648 -10.50 10.05 -9.80
N ALA A 649 -10.25 9.00 -9.02
CA ALA A 649 -11.19 7.91 -8.81
C ALA A 649 -12.49 8.39 -8.14
N ALA A 650 -12.41 9.32 -7.18
CA ALA A 650 -13.57 9.93 -6.54
C ALA A 650 -14.43 10.70 -7.55
N GLY A 651 -13.80 11.46 -8.46
CA GLY A 651 -14.48 12.15 -9.56
C GLY A 651 -15.22 11.18 -10.49
N LEU A 652 -14.53 10.14 -10.96
CA LEU A 652 -15.12 9.10 -11.81
C LEU A 652 -16.29 8.37 -11.12
N ALA A 653 -16.11 8.01 -9.86
CA ALA A 653 -17.14 7.32 -9.08
C ALA A 653 -18.37 8.21 -8.85
N ARG A 654 -18.18 9.51 -8.60
CA ARG A 654 -19.28 10.46 -8.46
C ARG A 654 -20.09 10.56 -9.74
N GLU A 655 -19.43 10.74 -10.87
CA GLU A 655 -20.09 10.84 -12.18
C GLU A 655 -20.92 9.59 -12.49
N ARG A 656 -20.34 8.39 -12.29
CA ARG A 656 -21.04 7.11 -12.50
C ARG A 656 -22.23 6.94 -11.55
N LEU A 657 -22.06 7.30 -10.28
CA LEU A 657 -23.10 7.22 -9.27
C LEU A 657 -24.27 8.17 -9.57
N ASP A 658 -23.98 9.40 -9.98
CA ASP A 658 -25.00 10.38 -10.34
C ASP A 658 -25.75 9.96 -11.61
N ALA A 659 -25.04 9.40 -12.60
CA ALA A 659 -25.64 8.86 -13.82
C ALA A 659 -26.56 7.66 -13.55
N VAL A 660 -26.21 6.74 -12.64
CA VAL A 660 -27.11 5.63 -12.29
C VAL A 660 -28.30 6.09 -11.43
N ARG A 661 -28.10 7.07 -10.54
CA ARG A 661 -29.20 7.71 -9.79
C ARG A 661 -30.20 8.38 -10.70
N ALA A 662 -29.74 9.15 -11.69
CA ALA A 662 -30.60 9.78 -12.68
C ALA A 662 -31.40 8.75 -13.49
N ARG A 663 -30.74 7.70 -13.99
CA ARG A 663 -31.42 6.60 -14.71
C ARG A 663 -32.47 5.91 -13.85
N ARG A 664 -32.15 5.61 -12.58
CA ARG A 664 -33.10 4.96 -11.66
C ARG A 664 -34.26 5.88 -11.27
N ALA A 665 -34.02 7.18 -11.11
CA ALA A 665 -35.06 8.16 -10.82
C ALA A 665 -36.09 8.27 -11.96
N ALA A 666 -35.67 8.05 -13.21
CA ALA A 666 -36.56 8.03 -14.37
C ALA A 666 -37.47 6.78 -14.45
N LEU A 667 -37.19 5.72 -13.67
CA LEU A 667 -38.04 4.53 -13.60
C LEU A 667 -39.28 4.76 -12.74
N ALA A 668 -40.35 4.00 -13.01
CA ALA A 668 -41.54 4.00 -12.18
C ALA A 668 -41.19 3.58 -10.73
N PRO A 669 -41.85 4.14 -9.69
CA PRO A 669 -41.51 3.85 -8.30
C PRO A 669 -41.43 2.35 -7.97
N ALA A 670 -42.31 1.53 -8.55
CA ALA A 670 -42.35 0.08 -8.37
C ALA A 670 -41.12 -0.65 -8.95
N GLU A 671 -40.45 -0.07 -9.96
CA GLU A 671 -39.34 -0.69 -10.69
C GLU A 671 -37.97 -0.30 -10.11
N ARG A 672 -37.89 0.81 -9.36
CA ARG A 672 -36.63 1.35 -8.81
C ARG A 672 -35.91 0.33 -7.92
N LEU A 673 -36.65 -0.34 -7.05
CA LEU A 673 -36.10 -1.36 -6.15
C LEU A 673 -35.61 -2.59 -6.93
N ALA A 674 -36.36 -3.02 -7.94
CA ALA A 674 -35.96 -4.15 -8.79
C ALA A 674 -34.68 -3.83 -9.56
N SER A 675 -34.57 -2.62 -10.13
CA SER A 675 -33.35 -2.13 -10.78
C SER A 675 -32.16 -2.09 -9.82
N LEU A 676 -32.32 -1.54 -8.62
CA LEU A 676 -31.25 -1.51 -7.61
C LEU A 676 -30.79 -2.93 -7.22
N ARG A 677 -31.73 -3.83 -6.91
CA ARG A 677 -31.45 -5.24 -6.57
C ARG A 677 -30.74 -5.96 -7.71
N ALA A 678 -31.16 -5.77 -8.96
CA ALA A 678 -30.51 -6.39 -10.11
C ALA A 678 -29.07 -5.89 -10.27
N SER A 679 -28.85 -4.58 -10.29
CA SER A 679 -27.52 -4.01 -10.47
C SER A 679 -26.56 -4.33 -9.30
N LEU A 680 -27.06 -4.46 -8.06
CA LEU A 680 -26.21 -4.86 -6.93
C LEU A 680 -25.86 -6.35 -6.99
N ARG A 681 -26.82 -7.21 -7.35
CA ARG A 681 -26.60 -8.64 -7.54
C ARG A 681 -25.49 -8.91 -8.57
N ASP A 682 -25.48 -8.17 -9.68
CA ASP A 682 -24.44 -8.28 -10.72
C ASP A 682 -23.03 -7.95 -10.19
N LYS A 683 -22.92 -7.12 -9.14
CA LYS A 683 -21.65 -6.80 -8.49
C LYS A 683 -21.29 -7.80 -7.38
N LEU A 684 -22.28 -8.26 -6.62
CA LEU A 684 -22.10 -9.12 -5.45
C LEU A 684 -21.81 -10.60 -5.81
N GLY A 685 -22.34 -11.09 -6.94
CA GLY A 685 -22.24 -12.50 -7.36
C GLY A 685 -23.46 -13.32 -6.95
N ASP A 686 -23.27 -14.62 -6.69
CA ASP A 686 -24.35 -15.48 -6.18
C ASP A 686 -24.67 -15.12 -4.72
N ILE A 687 -25.89 -14.62 -4.53
CA ILE A 687 -26.42 -14.23 -3.21
C ILE A 687 -27.62 -15.09 -2.83
N GLU A 688 -27.96 -16.13 -3.60
CA GLU A 688 -29.17 -16.90 -3.37
C GLU A 688 -28.99 -17.90 -2.22
N PRO A 689 -29.91 -17.89 -1.23
CA PRO A 689 -29.84 -18.82 -0.11
C PRO A 689 -30.02 -20.28 -0.56
N ALA A 690 -29.43 -21.20 0.20
CA ALA A 690 -29.48 -22.63 -0.09
C ALA A 690 -30.92 -23.13 -0.32
N THR A 691 -31.13 -23.87 -1.41
CA THR A 691 -32.45 -24.39 -1.80
C THR A 691 -33.02 -25.34 -0.74
N ALA A 692 -32.18 -26.23 -0.21
CA ALA A 692 -32.51 -27.10 0.91
C ALA A 692 -31.71 -26.65 2.14
N VAL A 693 -32.42 -26.29 3.20
CA VAL A 693 -31.79 -25.90 4.47
C VAL A 693 -31.48 -27.17 5.27
N SER A 694 -30.20 -27.43 5.48
CA SER A 694 -29.70 -28.45 6.40
C SER A 694 -29.23 -27.75 7.68
N ALA A 695 -29.79 -28.11 8.83
CA ALA A 695 -29.41 -27.53 10.11
C ALA A 695 -29.46 -28.57 11.22
N ARG A 696 -28.52 -28.50 12.16
CA ARG A 696 -28.43 -29.42 13.29
C ARG A 696 -28.26 -28.64 14.60
N VAL A 697 -29.16 -28.88 15.56
CA VAL A 697 -29.00 -28.43 16.94
C VAL A 697 -27.92 -29.30 17.58
N LEU A 698 -26.84 -28.70 18.04
CA LEU A 698 -25.70 -29.39 18.65
C LEU A 698 -25.90 -29.57 20.15
N TRP A 699 -26.38 -28.51 20.80
CA TRP A 699 -26.70 -28.54 22.22
C TRP A 699 -27.76 -27.50 22.56
N THR A 700 -28.42 -27.72 23.69
CA THR A 700 -29.39 -26.81 24.28
C THR A 700 -29.06 -26.64 25.75
N LYS A 701 -28.93 -25.40 26.23
CA LYS A 701 -28.64 -25.09 27.63
C LYS A 701 -29.73 -24.19 28.21
N PRO A 702 -30.42 -24.62 29.28
CA PRO A 702 -31.34 -23.76 30.00
C PRO A 702 -30.57 -22.85 30.97
N PHE A 703 -31.08 -21.63 31.13
CA PHE A 703 -30.70 -20.64 32.13
C PHE A 703 -31.96 -20.22 32.90
N SER A 704 -31.83 -19.38 33.93
CA SER A 704 -32.97 -19.06 34.82
C SER A 704 -34.14 -18.42 34.06
N ASN A 705 -33.81 -17.59 33.07
CA ASN A 705 -34.77 -16.72 32.38
C ASN A 705 -34.72 -16.82 30.84
N PHE A 706 -33.86 -17.68 30.30
CA PHE A 706 -33.74 -17.93 28.87
C PHE A 706 -33.17 -19.33 28.61
N ALA A 707 -33.20 -19.78 27.36
CA ALA A 707 -32.53 -20.98 26.90
C ALA A 707 -31.73 -20.66 25.64
N VAL A 708 -30.57 -21.30 25.49
CA VAL A 708 -29.71 -21.15 24.32
C VAL A 708 -29.69 -22.45 23.55
N GLU A 709 -29.99 -22.39 22.25
CA GLU A 709 -29.74 -23.46 21.30
C GLU A 709 -28.54 -23.08 20.43
N ALA A 710 -27.55 -23.96 20.36
CA ALA A 710 -26.45 -23.83 19.43
C ALA A 710 -26.67 -24.73 18.23
N ILE A 711 -26.56 -24.14 17.05
CA ILE A 711 -27.05 -24.69 15.79
C ILE A 711 -25.95 -24.50 14.76
N THR A 712 -25.69 -25.52 13.96
CA THR A 712 -24.94 -25.36 12.71
C THR A 712 -25.93 -25.37 11.55
N VAL A 713 -25.87 -24.36 10.69
CA VAL A 713 -26.69 -24.24 9.47
C VAL A 713 -25.77 -24.37 8.26
N GLU A 714 -25.97 -25.40 7.45
CA GLU A 714 -25.18 -25.59 6.23
C GLU A 714 -25.67 -24.62 5.14
N THR A 715 -24.79 -23.71 4.75
CA THR A 715 -25.07 -22.62 3.79
C THR A 715 -24.70 -23.01 2.36
N GLU A 716 -23.66 -23.83 2.22
CA GLU A 716 -23.23 -24.52 1.01
C GLU A 716 -22.59 -25.86 1.41
N PRO A 717 -22.44 -26.83 0.48
CA PRO A 717 -21.80 -28.10 0.79
C PRO A 717 -20.45 -27.92 1.48
N GLY A 718 -20.35 -28.38 2.73
CA GLY A 718 -19.14 -28.27 3.56
C GLY A 718 -18.90 -26.91 4.22
N LEU A 719 -19.84 -25.96 4.11
CA LEU A 719 -19.81 -24.66 4.80
C LEU A 719 -20.95 -24.56 5.84
N GLY A 720 -20.63 -24.82 7.10
CA GLY A 720 -21.53 -24.62 8.23
C GLY A 720 -21.39 -23.23 8.86
N SER A 721 -22.49 -22.51 8.99
CA SER A 721 -22.60 -21.25 9.75
C SER A 721 -23.00 -21.57 11.20
N PRO A 722 -22.15 -21.22 12.19
CA PRO A 722 -22.53 -21.23 13.60
C PRO A 722 -23.65 -20.25 13.91
N VAL A 723 -24.69 -20.72 14.59
CA VAL A 723 -25.83 -19.91 15.01
C VAL A 723 -26.14 -20.20 16.48
N MET A 724 -26.25 -19.14 17.29
CA MET A 724 -26.83 -19.22 18.64
C MET A 724 -28.21 -18.57 18.66
N LEU A 725 -29.22 -19.37 18.98
CA LEU A 725 -30.58 -18.91 19.19
C LEU A 725 -30.89 -18.83 20.69
N ILE A 726 -30.98 -17.60 21.21
CA ILE A 726 -31.28 -17.28 22.59
C ILE A 726 -32.77 -16.96 22.70
N LYS A 727 -33.50 -17.75 23.48
CA LYS A 727 -34.96 -17.66 23.61
C LYS A 727 -35.34 -17.33 25.06
N PRO A 728 -36.25 -16.38 25.30
CA PRO A 728 -36.73 -16.09 26.65
C PRO A 728 -37.45 -17.31 27.27
N ALA A 729 -37.35 -17.48 28.58
CA ALA A 729 -38.05 -18.53 29.33
C ALA A 729 -39.57 -18.32 29.28
N GLY A 730 -40.34 -19.41 29.47
CA GLY A 730 -41.82 -19.33 29.45
C GLY A 730 -42.44 -19.11 28.06
N SER A 731 -41.66 -19.24 26.99
CA SER A 731 -42.10 -19.04 25.59
C SER A 731 -42.78 -20.25 24.94
N SER A 732 -43.05 -21.31 25.70
CA SER A 732 -43.61 -22.56 25.17
C SER A 732 -44.95 -22.30 24.47
N GLY A 733 -45.05 -22.69 23.19
CA GLY A 733 -46.26 -22.52 22.37
C GLY A 733 -46.46 -21.15 21.71
N LYS A 734 -45.56 -20.17 21.89
CA LYS A 734 -45.63 -18.85 21.22
C LYS A 734 -44.62 -18.76 20.07
N ARG A 735 -44.99 -18.04 19.00
CA ARG A 735 -44.06 -17.63 17.95
C ARG A 735 -43.38 -16.32 18.34
N LEU A 736 -42.07 -16.37 18.53
CA LEU A 736 -41.28 -15.26 19.04
C LEU A 736 -40.87 -14.29 17.92
N PRO A 737 -41.02 -12.96 18.09
CA PRO A 737 -40.30 -12.02 17.24
C PRO A 737 -38.80 -12.21 17.45
N ILE A 738 -37.99 -11.92 16.42
CA ILE A 738 -36.58 -12.27 16.43
C ILE A 738 -35.69 -11.13 15.93
N VAL A 739 -34.57 -10.94 16.62
CA VAL A 739 -33.46 -10.09 16.18
C VAL A 739 -32.33 -10.99 15.69
N LEU A 740 -31.93 -10.84 14.42
CA LEU A 740 -30.73 -11.48 13.86
C LEU A 740 -29.57 -10.49 13.91
N ALA A 741 -28.56 -10.78 14.71
CA ALA A 741 -27.42 -9.91 14.95
C ALA A 741 -26.16 -10.39 14.21
N LEU A 742 -25.44 -9.44 13.61
CA LEU A 742 -24.32 -9.67 12.69
C LEU A 742 -23.18 -8.70 13.02
N ALA A 743 -21.95 -9.23 13.14
CA ALA A 743 -20.72 -8.44 13.34
C ALA A 743 -19.51 -9.26 12.89
N GLN A 744 -18.38 -8.61 12.59
CA GLN A 744 -17.14 -9.32 12.21
C GLN A 744 -16.64 -10.24 13.33
N GLY A 745 -16.70 -9.77 14.58
CA GLY A 745 -16.38 -10.58 15.77
C GLY A 745 -17.43 -11.63 16.13
N GLY A 746 -18.52 -11.73 15.36
CA GLY A 746 -19.57 -12.74 15.51
C GLY A 746 -20.23 -12.77 16.89
N THR A 747 -20.64 -13.97 17.28
CA THR A 747 -21.37 -14.30 18.50
C THR A 747 -20.62 -13.87 19.76
N GLU A 748 -19.30 -14.07 19.81
CA GLU A 748 -18.47 -13.71 20.96
C GLU A 748 -18.48 -12.19 21.22
N ALA A 749 -18.44 -11.37 20.17
CA ALA A 749 -18.43 -9.93 20.32
C ALA A 749 -19.75 -9.40 20.92
N PHE A 750 -20.90 -9.94 20.49
CA PHE A 750 -22.19 -9.60 21.08
C PHE A 750 -22.32 -10.04 22.54
N LEU A 751 -21.94 -11.28 22.85
CA LEU A 751 -21.97 -11.80 24.22
C LEU A 751 -21.02 -11.06 25.17
N SER A 752 -19.97 -10.44 24.64
CA SER A 752 -19.02 -9.67 25.45
C SER A 752 -19.44 -8.21 25.60
N GLY A 753 -19.79 -7.56 24.50
CA GLY A 753 -19.93 -6.11 24.39
C GLY A 753 -21.35 -5.55 24.30
N ARG A 754 -22.39 -6.40 24.25
CA ARG A 754 -23.82 -5.98 24.13
C ARG A 754 -24.78 -6.70 25.09
N ARG A 755 -24.29 -7.22 26.21
CA ARG A 755 -25.11 -7.99 27.17
C ARG A 755 -26.31 -7.24 27.72
N ALA A 756 -26.16 -5.93 27.94
CA ALA A 756 -27.25 -5.10 28.45
C ALA A 756 -28.41 -5.02 27.44
N GLU A 757 -28.09 -4.77 26.17
CA GLU A 757 -29.07 -4.71 25.08
C GLU A 757 -29.70 -6.08 24.81
N LEU A 758 -28.90 -7.15 24.80
CA LEU A 758 -29.40 -8.53 24.70
C LEU A 758 -30.39 -8.84 25.83
N SER A 759 -30.08 -8.42 27.06
CA SER A 759 -30.96 -8.61 28.21
C SER A 759 -32.30 -7.89 28.04
N VAL A 760 -32.28 -6.64 27.58
CA VAL A 760 -33.50 -5.86 27.33
C VAL A 760 -34.39 -6.56 26.29
N LEU A 761 -33.82 -7.07 25.20
CA LEU A 761 -34.58 -7.82 24.18
C LEU A 761 -35.24 -9.07 24.76
N LEU A 762 -34.51 -9.87 25.53
CA LEU A 762 -35.03 -11.09 26.13
C LEU A 762 -36.14 -10.80 27.15
N LYS A 763 -35.98 -9.77 27.98
CA LYS A 763 -37.02 -9.32 28.93
C LYS A 763 -38.31 -8.87 28.25
N GLN A 764 -38.21 -8.36 27.02
CA GLN A 764 -39.36 -7.97 26.20
C GLN A 764 -39.98 -9.15 25.41
N GLY A 765 -39.50 -10.38 25.62
CA GLY A 765 -40.00 -11.56 24.93
C GLY A 765 -39.53 -11.69 23.48
N VAL A 766 -38.41 -11.05 23.14
CA VAL A 766 -37.79 -11.11 21.80
C VAL A 766 -36.67 -12.15 21.81
N ALA A 767 -36.69 -13.07 20.85
CA ALA A 767 -35.59 -14.01 20.63
C ALA A 767 -34.42 -13.31 19.96
N VAL A 768 -33.19 -13.73 20.27
CA VAL A 768 -31.99 -13.23 19.61
C VAL A 768 -31.28 -14.38 18.90
N CYS A 769 -31.01 -14.19 17.61
CA CYS A 769 -30.18 -15.06 16.80
C CYS A 769 -28.83 -14.37 16.56
N LEU A 770 -27.76 -14.94 17.11
CA LEU A 770 -26.38 -14.52 16.80
C LEU A 770 -25.85 -15.48 15.74
N ALA A 771 -25.38 -14.96 14.61
CA ALA A 771 -24.94 -15.79 13.49
C ALA A 771 -23.53 -15.40 13.04
N ASP A 772 -22.67 -16.41 12.93
CA ASP A 772 -21.33 -16.28 12.39
C ASP A 772 -21.36 -16.74 10.93
N VAL A 773 -21.21 -15.81 10.01
CA VAL A 773 -21.11 -16.08 8.57
C VAL A 773 -19.66 -16.33 8.17
N ARG A 774 -19.41 -16.84 6.96
CA ARG A 774 -18.05 -17.20 6.53
C ARG A 774 -17.04 -16.08 6.78
N GLY A 775 -15.92 -16.42 7.43
CA GLY A 775 -14.86 -15.46 7.76
C GLY A 775 -15.21 -14.47 8.88
N THR A 776 -16.17 -14.79 9.76
CA THR A 776 -16.52 -14.02 10.96
C THR A 776 -16.60 -14.92 12.19
N GLY A 777 -16.45 -14.34 13.39
CA GLY A 777 -16.61 -15.05 14.66
C GLY A 777 -15.83 -16.37 14.74
N GLU A 778 -16.51 -17.45 15.10
CA GLU A 778 -15.93 -18.78 15.33
C GLU A 778 -15.29 -19.43 14.09
N ILE A 779 -15.75 -19.04 12.89
CA ILE A 779 -15.23 -19.44 11.57
C ILE A 779 -14.40 -18.34 10.90
N GLY A 780 -14.02 -17.31 11.65
CA GLY A 780 -13.19 -16.21 11.22
C GLY A 780 -11.71 -16.44 11.49
N ARG A 781 -10.88 -15.71 10.73
CA ARG A 781 -9.46 -15.48 10.99
C ARG A 781 -9.23 -13.97 11.10
N ASP A 782 -8.12 -13.56 11.70
CA ASP A 782 -7.79 -12.14 11.89
C ASP A 782 -7.79 -11.33 10.57
N ARG A 783 -7.60 -11.98 9.42
CA ARG A 783 -7.63 -11.33 8.09
C ARG A 783 -8.21 -12.26 7.03
N ALA A 784 -9.23 -11.79 6.32
CA ALA A 784 -9.88 -12.49 5.21
C ALA A 784 -9.48 -11.94 3.82
N THR A 785 -8.31 -11.29 3.72
CA THR A 785 -7.89 -10.58 2.50
C THR A 785 -7.71 -11.53 1.32
N SER A 786 -7.01 -12.65 1.52
CA SER A 786 -6.75 -13.63 0.47
C SER A 786 -8.01 -14.38 0.04
N GLU A 787 -8.88 -14.73 0.99
CA GLU A 787 -10.18 -15.34 0.71
C GLU A 787 -11.09 -14.40 -0.07
N ALA A 788 -11.14 -13.12 0.32
CA ALA A 788 -11.90 -12.09 -0.40
C ALA A 788 -11.36 -11.90 -1.83
N ALA A 789 -10.03 -11.80 -2.01
CA ALA A 789 -9.42 -11.73 -3.34
C ALA A 789 -9.73 -12.96 -4.19
N THR A 790 -9.69 -14.16 -3.59
CA THR A 790 -9.99 -15.42 -4.29
C THR A 790 -11.46 -15.49 -4.71
N GLU A 791 -12.41 -15.04 -3.87
CA GLU A 791 -13.82 -14.91 -4.26
C GLU A 791 -13.99 -13.97 -5.47
N LEU A 792 -13.28 -12.83 -5.49
CA LEU A 792 -13.29 -11.90 -6.63
C LEU A 792 -12.81 -12.57 -7.91
N MET A 793 -11.73 -13.36 -7.84
CA MET A 793 -11.20 -14.12 -8.98
C MET A 793 -12.16 -15.21 -9.44
N LEU A 794 -12.95 -15.80 -8.54
CA LEU A 794 -14.02 -16.75 -8.84
C LEU A 794 -15.33 -16.08 -9.28
N GLY A 795 -15.36 -14.75 -9.34
CA GLY A 795 -16.48 -13.95 -9.86
C GLY A 795 -17.56 -13.59 -8.85
N GLY A 796 -17.38 -13.95 -7.58
CA GLY A 796 -18.20 -13.50 -6.46
C GLY A 796 -17.56 -12.34 -5.70
N THR A 797 -18.10 -12.03 -4.52
CA THR A 797 -17.48 -11.13 -3.53
C THR A 797 -17.64 -11.76 -2.15
N ALA A 798 -16.72 -11.47 -1.23
CA ALA A 798 -16.86 -11.92 0.16
C ALA A 798 -18.18 -11.43 0.79
N LEU A 799 -18.56 -10.18 0.54
CA LEU A 799 -19.84 -9.62 1.02
C LEU A 799 -21.05 -10.36 0.42
N GLY A 800 -21.04 -10.68 -0.88
CA GLY A 800 -22.12 -11.44 -1.54
C GLY A 800 -22.26 -12.86 -0.99
N ALA A 801 -21.13 -13.53 -0.79
CA ALA A 801 -21.09 -14.88 -0.20
C ALA A 801 -21.59 -14.88 1.26
N ARG A 802 -21.23 -13.87 2.06
CA ARG A 802 -21.78 -13.69 3.41
C ARG A 802 -23.26 -13.32 3.41
N LEU A 803 -23.73 -12.55 2.42
CA LEU A 803 -25.15 -12.25 2.23
C LEU A 803 -25.94 -13.54 1.98
N LYS A 804 -25.42 -14.46 1.16
CA LYS A 804 -25.98 -15.80 0.97
C LYS A 804 -26.09 -16.59 2.28
N ASP A 805 -25.06 -16.54 3.13
CA ASP A 805 -25.07 -17.19 4.44
C ASP A 805 -26.22 -16.67 5.31
N VAL A 806 -26.32 -15.35 5.48
CA VAL A 806 -27.39 -14.74 6.31
C VAL A 806 -28.77 -15.06 5.76
N ARG A 807 -28.97 -14.97 4.44
CA ARG A 807 -30.26 -15.30 3.81
C ARG A 807 -30.61 -16.79 4.03
N THR A 808 -29.62 -17.67 4.08
CA THR A 808 -29.83 -19.10 4.39
C THR A 808 -30.20 -19.30 5.85
N VAL A 809 -29.57 -18.58 6.78
CA VAL A 809 -29.95 -18.57 8.20
C VAL A 809 -31.38 -18.04 8.38
N LEU A 810 -31.78 -16.98 7.69
CA LEU A 810 -33.17 -16.50 7.72
C LEU A 810 -34.16 -17.53 7.17
N ARG A 811 -33.81 -18.23 6.08
CA ARG A 811 -34.62 -19.32 5.54
C ARG A 811 -34.76 -20.46 6.57
N TYR A 812 -33.70 -20.80 7.29
CA TYR A 812 -33.76 -21.75 8.41
C TYR A 812 -34.70 -21.27 9.51
N LEU A 813 -34.54 -20.03 9.99
CA LEU A 813 -35.40 -19.47 11.03
C LEU A 813 -36.89 -19.46 10.62
N ALA A 814 -37.18 -19.27 9.33
CA ALA A 814 -38.53 -19.31 8.80
C ALA A 814 -39.18 -20.71 8.81
N THR A 815 -38.39 -21.80 8.85
CA THR A 815 -38.95 -23.16 9.00
C THR A 815 -39.28 -23.53 10.45
N ARG A 816 -38.82 -22.73 11.41
CA ARG A 816 -38.99 -23.02 12.83
C ARG A 816 -40.41 -22.69 13.32
N PRO A 817 -41.06 -23.60 14.07
CA PRO A 817 -42.42 -23.37 14.57
C PRO A 817 -42.47 -22.37 15.73
N ASP A 818 -41.36 -22.13 16.42
CA ASP A 818 -41.22 -21.24 17.57
C ASP A 818 -40.75 -19.81 17.19
N VAL A 819 -40.47 -19.55 15.92
CA VAL A 819 -40.05 -18.23 15.41
C VAL A 819 -41.17 -17.60 14.56
N ASP A 820 -41.39 -16.31 14.74
CA ASP A 820 -42.27 -15.53 13.87
C ASP A 820 -41.47 -14.92 12.71
N ALA A 821 -41.43 -15.64 11.59
CA ALA A 821 -40.72 -15.23 10.38
C ALA A 821 -41.17 -13.88 9.79
N LYS A 822 -42.34 -13.34 10.21
CA LYS A 822 -42.85 -12.05 9.74
C LYS A 822 -42.45 -10.88 10.65
N ARG A 823 -41.83 -11.16 11.80
CA ARG A 823 -41.35 -10.16 12.78
C ARG A 823 -39.85 -10.32 13.02
N VAL A 824 -39.10 -10.13 11.93
CA VAL A 824 -37.62 -10.15 11.94
C VAL A 824 -37.07 -8.73 11.96
N VAL A 825 -36.11 -8.48 12.85
CA VAL A 825 -35.29 -7.28 12.89
C VAL A 825 -33.84 -7.68 12.65
N LEU A 826 -33.10 -6.90 11.85
CA LEU A 826 -31.67 -7.12 11.66
C LEU A 826 -30.88 -6.12 12.51
N TRP A 827 -29.82 -6.60 13.14
CA TRP A 827 -28.89 -5.76 13.90
C TRP A 827 -27.46 -5.99 13.41
N GLY A 828 -26.95 -5.05 12.61
CA GLY A 828 -25.55 -4.99 12.25
C GLY A 828 -24.78 -4.11 13.22
N ASP A 829 -23.71 -4.62 13.83
CA ASP A 829 -22.90 -3.88 14.79
C ASP A 829 -21.42 -3.85 14.40
N SER A 830 -20.71 -2.88 14.97
CA SER A 830 -19.26 -2.72 14.90
C SER A 830 -18.73 -2.60 16.32
N PHE A 831 -17.72 -3.40 16.63
CA PHE A 831 -17.07 -3.39 17.95
C PHE A 831 -15.73 -2.65 17.94
N THR A 832 -15.39 -2.01 16.82
CA THR A 832 -14.16 -1.25 16.67
C THR A 832 -14.39 0.22 16.98
N ASP A 833 -13.53 0.79 17.83
CA ASP A 833 -13.55 2.21 18.11
C ASP A 833 -13.18 3.03 16.85
N PRO A 834 -13.85 4.18 16.63
CA PRO A 834 -13.48 5.09 15.57
C PRO A 834 -12.12 5.75 15.86
N ASN A 835 -11.43 6.14 14.79
CA ASN A 835 -10.26 6.99 14.88
C ASN A 835 -10.65 8.43 15.27
N PRO A 836 -9.82 9.14 16.05
CA PRO A 836 -10.01 10.55 16.33
C PRO A 836 -9.94 11.38 15.03
N ARG A 837 -10.57 12.56 15.02
CA ARG A 837 -10.50 13.47 13.86
C ARG A 837 -9.16 14.20 13.77
N ASP A 838 -8.54 14.42 14.93
CA ASP A 838 -7.27 15.08 15.19
C ASP A 838 -6.12 14.05 15.31
N LEU A 839 -6.06 13.07 14.40
CA LEU A 839 -4.89 12.20 14.29
C LEU A 839 -3.64 13.06 14.11
N MET A 840 -2.66 12.89 15.00
CA MET A 840 -1.36 13.55 14.90
C MET A 840 -0.65 13.18 13.60
N LEU A 841 -0.84 11.92 13.15
CA LEU A 841 -0.24 11.41 11.94
C LEU A 841 -1.08 10.29 11.30
N ASP A 842 -1.42 10.45 10.03
CA ASP A 842 -1.95 9.34 9.22
C ASP A 842 -0.84 8.42 8.73
N GLN A 843 -1.05 7.11 8.85
CA GLN A 843 -0.13 6.09 8.37
C GLN A 843 -0.87 4.87 7.82
N SER A 844 -0.15 4.03 7.10
CA SER A 844 -0.66 2.74 6.65
C SER A 844 -0.83 1.80 7.85
N LEU A 845 -1.94 1.04 7.89
CA LEU A 845 -2.34 0.22 9.05
C LEU A 845 -1.27 -0.78 9.52
N MET A 846 -0.40 -1.21 8.62
CA MET A 846 0.61 -2.25 8.84
C MET A 846 1.96 -1.75 9.35
N GLN A 847 2.18 -0.43 9.37
CA GLN A 847 3.45 0.14 9.83
C GLN A 847 3.36 0.63 11.27
N GLN A 848 2.22 1.22 11.67
CA GLN A 848 1.95 1.86 12.97
C GLN A 848 3.15 2.55 13.70
N PRO A 849 4.00 3.35 13.03
CA PRO A 849 5.16 3.96 13.68
C PRO A 849 4.82 5.22 14.49
N GLY A 850 3.64 5.80 14.27
CA GLY A 850 3.17 7.01 14.96
C GLY A 850 2.73 6.74 16.40
N PRO A 851 2.66 7.79 17.25
CA PRO A 851 2.35 7.66 18.67
C PRO A 851 0.91 7.19 18.95
N GLN A 852 0.02 7.29 17.96
CA GLN A 852 -1.37 6.89 18.04
C GLN A 852 -1.62 5.63 17.21
N THR A 853 -2.31 4.65 17.81
CA THR A 853 -2.77 3.46 17.10
C THR A 853 -3.92 3.82 16.16
N ILE A 854 -3.71 3.63 14.86
CA ILE A 854 -4.77 3.75 13.86
C ILE A 854 -5.56 2.45 13.80
N ARG A 855 -6.88 2.55 13.95
CA ARG A 855 -7.80 1.42 13.91
C ARG A 855 -8.44 1.29 12.53
N GLN A 856 -8.50 0.05 12.03
CA GLN A 856 -9.28 -0.30 10.85
C GLN A 856 -10.78 -0.25 11.19
N ALA A 857 -11.63 0.24 10.28
CA ALA A 857 -13.07 0.16 10.43
C ALA A 857 -13.54 -1.30 10.42
N ASP A 858 -14.66 -1.58 11.10
CA ASP A 858 -15.38 -2.85 10.99
C ASP A 858 -16.83 -2.58 10.56
N PRO A 859 -17.09 -2.34 9.27
CA PRO A 859 -18.43 -2.02 8.80
C PRO A 859 -19.23 -3.27 8.39
N LEU A 860 -18.69 -4.49 8.50
CA LEU A 860 -19.29 -5.68 7.90
C LEU A 860 -20.71 -5.91 8.43
N GLY A 861 -20.89 -5.94 9.75
CA GLY A 861 -22.19 -6.21 10.38
C GLY A 861 -23.27 -5.24 9.88
N SER A 862 -22.97 -3.95 9.93
CA SER A 862 -23.85 -2.87 9.45
C SER A 862 -24.20 -3.01 7.96
N VAL A 863 -23.21 -3.18 7.10
CA VAL A 863 -23.43 -3.28 5.65
C VAL A 863 -24.24 -4.53 5.31
N LEU A 864 -23.93 -5.65 5.97
CA LEU A 864 -24.62 -6.92 5.75
C LEU A 864 -26.10 -6.83 6.17
N ALA A 865 -26.41 -6.23 7.32
CA ALA A 865 -27.79 -6.02 7.77
C ALA A 865 -28.60 -5.17 6.79
N LEU A 866 -28.03 -4.08 6.26
CA LEU A 866 -28.68 -3.25 5.24
C LEU A 866 -28.91 -4.01 3.94
N MET A 867 -27.92 -4.76 3.46
CA MET A 867 -28.03 -5.57 2.24
C MET A 867 -29.05 -6.70 2.38
N VAL A 868 -29.09 -7.39 3.52
CA VAL A 868 -30.08 -8.45 3.77
C VAL A 868 -31.50 -7.88 3.75
N ALA A 869 -31.76 -6.77 4.43
CA ALA A 869 -33.07 -6.11 4.38
C ALA A 869 -33.44 -5.64 2.97
N LEU A 870 -32.45 -5.31 2.13
CA LEU A 870 -32.70 -4.95 0.75
C LEU A 870 -33.25 -6.14 -0.02
N TYR A 871 -32.84 -7.39 0.22
CA TYR A 871 -33.30 -8.57 -0.51
C TYR A 871 -34.40 -9.38 0.18
N GLU A 872 -34.58 -9.23 1.49
CA GLU A 872 -35.57 -9.99 2.26
C GLU A 872 -36.79 -9.14 2.57
N ASN A 873 -37.96 -9.59 2.09
CA ASN A 873 -39.18 -8.79 2.18
C ASN A 873 -39.80 -8.79 3.59
N ASP A 874 -39.59 -9.86 4.36
CA ASP A 874 -40.18 -10.07 5.68
C ASP A 874 -39.43 -9.37 6.83
N VAL A 875 -38.29 -8.73 6.54
CA VAL A 875 -37.56 -7.89 7.50
C VAL A 875 -38.33 -6.60 7.77
N ARG A 876 -38.57 -6.32 9.06
CA ARG A 876 -39.39 -5.18 9.52
C ARG A 876 -38.58 -3.94 9.87
N ALA A 877 -37.39 -4.12 10.44
CA ALA A 877 -36.51 -3.03 10.81
C ALA A 877 -35.05 -3.45 10.73
N VAL A 878 -34.17 -2.45 10.60
CA VAL A 878 -32.72 -2.63 10.62
C VAL A 878 -32.11 -1.65 11.60
N ALA A 879 -31.25 -2.13 12.49
CA ALA A 879 -30.33 -1.31 13.26
C ALA A 879 -28.92 -1.52 12.72
N ALA A 880 -28.28 -0.45 12.27
CA ALA A 880 -26.96 -0.47 11.63
C ALA A 880 -26.03 0.48 12.40
N ARG A 881 -25.09 -0.10 13.16
CA ARG A 881 -24.18 0.62 14.06
C ARG A 881 -22.74 0.54 13.57
N GLY A 882 -22.03 1.66 13.58
CA GLY A 882 -20.61 1.72 13.21
C GLY A 882 -20.29 1.36 11.76
N GLY A 883 -21.31 1.37 10.88
CA GLY A 883 -21.14 1.12 9.45
C GLY A 883 -20.51 2.28 8.69
N LEU A 884 -20.21 2.06 7.41
CA LEU A 884 -19.77 3.13 6.52
C LEU A 884 -20.89 4.14 6.29
N VAL A 885 -20.56 5.43 6.35
CA VAL A 885 -21.46 6.51 5.92
C VAL A 885 -21.68 6.49 4.41
N SER A 886 -20.65 6.07 3.66
CA SER A 886 -20.64 6.02 2.20
C SER A 886 -19.41 5.25 1.72
N TYR A 887 -19.57 4.42 0.67
CA TYR A 887 -18.44 3.82 -0.04
C TYR A 887 -17.57 4.89 -0.73
N LEU A 888 -18.18 6.00 -1.15
CA LEU A 888 -17.44 7.10 -1.76
C LEU A 888 -16.49 7.79 -0.78
N SER A 889 -16.79 7.77 0.52
CA SER A 889 -15.88 8.30 1.55
C SER A 889 -14.52 7.58 1.56
N MET A 890 -14.44 6.35 1.04
CA MET A 890 -13.18 5.63 0.86
C MET A 890 -12.26 6.30 -0.16
N LEU A 891 -12.79 7.08 -1.10
CA LEU A 891 -12.03 7.74 -2.18
C LEU A 891 -11.61 9.17 -1.85
N GLN A 892 -12.14 9.74 -0.76
CA GLN A 892 -11.95 11.16 -0.42
C GLN A 892 -10.57 11.47 0.17
N ASP A 893 -9.79 10.45 0.50
CA ASP A 893 -8.45 10.58 1.05
C ASP A 893 -7.52 9.53 0.41
N ARG A 894 -6.22 9.77 0.52
CA ARG A 894 -5.15 8.82 0.13
C ARG A 894 -5.00 7.68 1.13
N PHE A 895 -5.47 7.85 2.36
CA PHE A 895 -5.54 6.81 3.38
C PHE A 895 -6.94 6.19 3.41
N CYS A 896 -6.98 4.86 3.44
CA CYS A 896 -8.21 4.08 3.56
C CYS A 896 -8.00 3.01 4.62
N TYR A 897 -8.87 2.98 5.63
CA TYR A 897 -8.83 2.05 6.75
C TYR A 897 -10.05 1.13 6.75
N VAL A 898 -10.55 0.79 5.56
CA VAL A 898 -11.64 -0.17 5.38
C VAL A 898 -11.04 -1.51 4.94
N PRO A 899 -11.50 -2.66 5.47
CA PRO A 899 -10.97 -3.96 5.10
C PRO A 899 -11.42 -4.38 3.70
N GLN A 900 -10.59 -5.16 3.00
CA GLN A 900 -10.87 -5.59 1.62
C GLN A 900 -12.12 -6.46 1.49
N ASP A 901 -12.50 -7.19 2.53
CA ASP A 901 -13.59 -8.18 2.49
C ASP A 901 -15.00 -7.56 2.55
N VAL A 902 -15.11 -6.24 2.69
CA VAL A 902 -16.34 -5.46 2.48
C VAL A 902 -16.34 -4.65 1.17
N VAL A 903 -15.24 -4.69 0.40
CA VAL A 903 -15.12 -4.02 -0.89
C VAL A 903 -15.90 -4.81 -1.94
N VAL A 904 -16.80 -4.11 -2.63
CA VAL A 904 -17.55 -4.64 -3.77
C VAL A 904 -17.10 -3.89 -5.03
N PRO A 905 -16.38 -4.54 -5.96
CA PRO A 905 -15.89 -3.87 -7.16
C PRO A 905 -17.03 -3.28 -7.99
N GLY A 906 -16.94 -1.98 -8.29
CA GLY A 906 -17.91 -1.22 -9.05
C GLY A 906 -19.20 -0.92 -8.31
N ILE A 907 -19.22 -0.98 -6.97
CA ILE A 907 -20.44 -0.66 -6.21
C ILE A 907 -20.92 0.76 -6.50
N LEU A 908 -20.03 1.74 -6.64
CA LEU A 908 -20.38 3.13 -6.93
C LEU A 908 -20.89 3.35 -8.37
N GLU A 909 -20.80 2.35 -9.25
CA GLU A 909 -21.48 2.34 -10.55
C GLU A 909 -22.97 1.99 -10.43
N THR A 910 -23.37 1.53 -9.25
CA THR A 910 -24.69 0.96 -8.97
C THR A 910 -25.44 1.69 -7.86
N ALA A 911 -24.80 1.88 -6.70
CA ALA A 911 -25.39 2.49 -5.52
C ALA A 911 -24.33 2.87 -4.48
N ASP A 912 -24.72 3.70 -3.53
CA ASP A 912 -24.01 3.96 -2.28
C ASP A 912 -24.88 3.57 -1.07
N VAL A 913 -24.34 3.65 0.15
CA VAL A 913 -25.04 3.31 1.40
C VAL A 913 -26.37 4.07 1.51
N GLY A 914 -26.37 5.37 1.19
CA GLY A 914 -27.59 6.20 1.20
C GLY A 914 -28.67 5.73 0.22
N ASP A 915 -28.29 5.19 -0.95
CA ASP A 915 -29.24 4.65 -1.92
C ASP A 915 -29.89 3.35 -1.41
N ILE A 916 -29.09 2.50 -0.74
CA ILE A 916 -29.56 1.25 -0.12
C ILE A 916 -30.54 1.57 1.01
N VAL A 917 -30.17 2.48 1.92
CA VAL A 917 -31.04 2.92 3.03
C VAL A 917 -32.34 3.51 2.50
N SER A 918 -32.27 4.39 1.49
CA SER A 918 -33.46 5.01 0.90
C SER A 918 -34.40 3.98 0.29
N ALA A 919 -33.86 2.91 -0.30
CA ALA A 919 -34.65 1.82 -0.89
C ALA A 919 -35.33 0.92 0.14
N LEU A 920 -34.98 1.01 1.43
CA LEU A 920 -35.65 0.27 2.50
C LEU A 920 -36.96 0.93 2.95
N ALA A 921 -37.21 2.20 2.60
CA ALA A 921 -38.47 2.87 2.96
C ALA A 921 -39.69 2.10 2.45
N PRO A 922 -40.78 1.98 3.24
CA PRO A 922 -41.03 2.65 4.53
C PRO A 922 -40.55 1.87 5.78
N ARG A 923 -39.65 0.88 5.65
CA ARG A 923 -39.13 0.14 6.81
C ARG A 923 -38.36 1.07 7.76
N ALA A 924 -38.43 0.77 9.04
CA ALA A 924 -37.65 1.49 10.04
C ALA A 924 -36.16 1.14 9.91
N VAL A 925 -35.31 2.16 9.80
CA VAL A 925 -33.85 2.01 9.76
C VAL A 925 -33.25 2.93 10.83
N LEU A 926 -32.51 2.35 11.78
CA LEU A 926 -31.71 3.08 12.75
C LEU A 926 -30.26 3.06 12.29
N LEU A 927 -29.69 4.24 12.06
CA LEU A 927 -28.27 4.43 11.75
C LEU A 927 -27.59 5.09 12.95
N GLU A 928 -26.54 4.48 13.48
CA GLU A 928 -25.87 4.98 14.67
C GLU A 928 -24.35 4.91 14.53
N GLY A 929 -23.66 6.01 14.86
CA GLY A 929 -22.19 6.02 14.92
C GLY A 929 -21.47 5.70 13.61
N LEU A 930 -22.07 6.01 12.45
CA LEU A 930 -21.46 5.75 11.13
C LEU A 930 -20.07 6.38 10.99
N VAL A 931 -19.19 5.73 10.24
CA VAL A 931 -17.79 6.14 10.03
C VAL A 931 -17.45 6.37 8.55
N ASP A 932 -16.47 7.22 8.28
CA ASP A 932 -15.91 7.43 6.95
C ASP A 932 -14.85 6.37 6.57
N GLY A 933 -14.29 6.47 5.36
CA GLY A 933 -13.23 5.60 4.88
C GLY A 933 -11.92 5.60 5.70
N ARG A 934 -11.77 6.55 6.64
CA ARG A 934 -10.67 6.64 7.61
C ARG A 934 -11.11 6.20 9.01
N ASN A 935 -12.26 5.53 9.12
CA ASN A 935 -12.84 5.09 10.38
C ASN A 935 -13.11 6.24 11.36
N ARG A 936 -13.39 7.47 10.88
CA ARG A 936 -13.73 8.61 11.74
C ARG A 936 -15.24 8.74 11.82
N ARG A 937 -15.80 9.02 13.01
CA ARG A 937 -17.25 9.24 13.16
C ARG A 937 -17.72 10.36 12.26
N SER A 938 -18.76 10.12 11.45
CA SER A 938 -19.46 11.18 10.74
C SER A 938 -20.03 12.17 11.75
N THR A 939 -19.75 13.46 11.56
CA THR A 939 -20.55 14.50 12.21
C THR A 939 -21.89 14.49 11.51
N ALA A 940 -22.97 14.42 12.28
CA ALA A 940 -24.34 14.37 11.77
C ALA A 940 -24.64 15.57 10.85
#